data_AF-A0A3Q7P630-F1
#
_entry.id   AF-A0A3Q7P630-F1
#
_cell.length_a   1.000
_cell.length_b   1.000
_cell.length_c   1.000
_cell.angle_alpha   90.00
_cell.angle_beta   90.00
_cell.angle_gamma   90.00
#
_symmetry.space_group_name_H-M   'P 1'
#
loop_
_entity.id
_entity.type
_entity.pdbx_description
1 polymer ?
#
loop_
_entity_poly.entity_id
_entity_poly.type
_entity_poly.pdbx_seq_one_letter_code
_entity_poly.pdbx_strand_id
1 'polypeptide(L)'
;MRSKDLAFIIILIISGEVYAGEKPCGLPSVENGRIAQYYYSFKNYYFPMRINEKLLFSCLAGYTTETGKQEERITCTQEGWSPEPRCFKKCTKPELKNGYISDVTLVYKIQENMRYGCNSGYKTTGGKDEEVVQCLADGWSSQPTCKKEHETCLVPELYHGNYSTTQKTFKVKDKVQYECAAGYYTVGGKKTEEVECHTYGWSLTPKCTKLKCSLRLIENGYFHPIKQTYEEGDVVQFFCHTNYYLSGSDLIQCYNFGWYPESPVCEGRRNRCPPPPLPLNSKIQRYSTTYRDGETVHVECELNFQIQGSEEIRCKNGKWTEPPKCIEEKEKTACGDPPFIENGTANLDSTIYYNGDKVAYECKSGYHLRGSTEITCKRGKWTHPPECVENNENCKPPPDVINGAVVDGLLASYTTGSSVEYRCNEYYLLSGAKVSHCEQGRWSSPPICLEPCTINVDYMYRNNIEMKWKYEGKVLHGDLIDFVCKQGYDLSPSTSLSELSVQCNRGEVRYPLCIRKESKGMCVSPPLIKNGVIISSTSDIYENGSSVEYKCFDHHFLQGSRESYCLEGVWTMPPLCLEPCTLSFVEMENNNLLLKWDFDDRPHIFHGEYIEFLCKRNTYVAEFAITGSELRVQCDRGHLKYPRCIHRERMLSYQQPFRT
;
A
#
# COMPACT_ATOMS: atom_id res chain seq x y z
N MET A 1 87.75 -23.37 11.61
CA MET A 1 87.89 -24.74 11.07
C MET A 1 86.57 -25.15 10.46
N ARG A 2 86.65 -25.83 9.30
CA ARG A 2 85.61 -26.53 8.51
C ARG A 2 84.42 -27.04 9.35
N SER A 3 83.18 -27.04 8.88
CA SER A 3 82.75 -27.77 7.69
C SER A 3 81.43 -27.22 7.13
N LYS A 4 81.29 -27.38 5.82
CA LYS A 4 80.11 -27.15 5.01
C LYS A 4 79.07 -28.23 5.34
N ASP A 5 77.80 -27.88 5.33
CA ASP A 5 76.75 -28.77 4.82
C ASP A 5 75.74 -27.92 4.04
N LEU A 6 75.70 -28.16 2.73
CA LEU A 6 74.69 -27.64 1.81
C LEU A 6 73.39 -28.40 2.07
N ALA A 7 72.39 -27.73 2.62
CA ALA A 7 71.01 -28.21 2.58
C ALA A 7 70.40 -27.82 1.23
N PHE A 8 70.21 -28.82 0.36
CA PHE A 8 69.40 -28.69 -0.86
C PHE A 8 67.95 -28.40 -0.45
N ILE A 9 67.51 -27.15 -0.62
CA ILE A 9 66.09 -26.79 -0.55
C ILE A 9 65.45 -27.26 -1.85
N ILE A 10 64.79 -28.43 -1.81
CA ILE A 10 63.84 -28.84 -2.83
C ILE A 10 62.62 -27.91 -2.68
N ILE A 11 62.52 -26.90 -3.55
CA ILE A 11 61.30 -26.11 -3.70
C ILE A 11 60.28 -27.01 -4.40
N LEU A 12 59.48 -27.73 -3.60
CA LEU A 12 58.21 -28.26 -4.06
C LEU A 12 57.31 -27.07 -4.36
N ILE A 13 57.27 -26.67 -5.64
CA ILE A 13 56.21 -25.80 -6.16
C ILE A 13 54.95 -26.66 -6.14
N ILE A 14 54.26 -26.65 -5.01
CA ILE A 14 52.86 -27.07 -4.96
C ILE A 14 52.13 -25.97 -5.74
N SER A 15 51.79 -26.26 -6.99
CA SER A 15 50.80 -25.51 -7.76
C SER A 15 49.45 -25.70 -7.06
N GLY A 16 49.29 -25.08 -5.90
CA GLY A 16 47.98 -24.85 -5.33
C GLY A 16 47.32 -23.85 -6.24
N GLU A 17 46.42 -24.32 -7.09
CA GLU A 17 45.33 -23.49 -7.56
C GLU A 17 44.70 -22.89 -6.30
N VAL A 18 45.02 -21.63 -6.01
CA VAL A 18 44.21 -20.82 -5.12
C VAL A 18 42.91 -20.66 -5.89
N TYR A 19 42.00 -21.62 -5.73
CA TYR A 19 40.59 -21.35 -5.95
C TYR A 19 40.31 -20.16 -5.05
N ALA A 20 40.18 -18.98 -5.66
CA ALA A 20 39.57 -17.84 -4.99
C ALA A 20 38.16 -18.33 -4.66
N GLY A 21 38.00 -18.85 -3.44
CA GLY A 21 36.73 -19.35 -2.96
C GLY A 21 35.72 -18.25 -3.20
N GLU A 22 34.63 -18.59 -3.89
CA GLU A 22 33.50 -17.69 -4.10
C GLU A 22 33.23 -16.99 -2.77
N LYS A 23 33.38 -15.66 -2.73
CA LYS A 23 33.19 -14.88 -1.52
C LYS A 23 31.72 -14.46 -1.48
N PRO A 24 30.85 -15.21 -0.77
CA PRO A 24 29.43 -14.87 -0.72
C PRO A 24 29.23 -13.53 0.01
N CYS A 25 28.17 -12.82 -0.34
CA CYS A 25 27.94 -11.46 0.14
C CYS A 25 27.36 -11.46 1.56
N GLY A 26 27.89 -10.60 2.42
CA GLY A 26 27.33 -10.36 3.76
C GLY A 26 26.04 -9.52 3.72
N LEU A 27 25.46 -9.27 4.90
CA LEU A 27 24.33 -8.34 5.04
C LEU A 27 24.74 -6.94 4.54
N PRO A 28 24.07 -6.37 3.52
CA PRO A 28 24.39 -5.04 3.02
C PRO A 28 24.07 -3.96 4.06
N SER A 29 24.95 -2.97 4.17
CA SER A 29 24.69 -1.74 4.92
C SER A 29 24.21 -0.68 3.94
N VAL A 30 23.02 -0.13 4.16
CA VAL A 30 22.43 0.90 3.30
C VAL A 30 22.16 2.13 4.17
N GLU A 31 23.03 3.12 4.08
CA GLU A 31 22.81 4.38 4.81
C GLU A 31 21.63 5.13 4.22
N ASN A 32 20.73 5.65 5.06
CA ASN A 32 19.47 6.30 4.65
C ASN A 32 18.58 5.44 3.74
N GLY A 33 18.71 4.11 3.85
CA GLY A 33 17.90 3.12 3.15
C GLY A 33 17.67 1.88 3.99
N ARG A 34 16.85 0.96 3.49
CA ARG A 34 16.47 -0.27 4.17
C ARG A 34 16.31 -1.43 3.20
N ILE A 35 16.53 -2.63 3.72
CA ILE A 35 16.09 -3.87 3.09
C ILE A 35 14.91 -4.45 3.90
N ALA A 36 14.23 -5.48 3.39
CA ALA A 36 13.05 -6.01 4.06
C ALA A 36 13.35 -6.57 5.46
N GLN A 37 12.44 -6.35 6.43
CA GLN A 37 12.66 -6.61 7.87
C GLN A 37 13.04 -8.06 8.21
N TYR A 38 12.57 -9.02 7.40
CA TYR A 38 12.89 -10.43 7.59
C TYR A 38 14.37 -10.75 7.33
N TYR A 39 15.09 -9.98 6.50
CA TYR A 39 16.53 -10.16 6.31
C TYR A 39 17.31 -9.87 7.59
N TYR A 40 16.90 -8.88 8.37
CA TYR A 40 17.48 -8.58 9.68
C TYR A 40 17.09 -9.63 10.73
N SER A 41 15.79 -9.96 10.77
CA SER A 41 15.22 -10.91 11.74
C SER A 41 15.80 -12.33 11.59
N PHE A 42 16.13 -12.73 10.37
CA PHE A 42 16.68 -14.04 10.02
C PHE A 42 18.03 -13.94 9.32
N LYS A 43 18.91 -13.03 9.78
CA LYS A 43 20.24 -12.79 9.20
C LYS A 43 21.02 -14.07 8.89
N ASN A 44 21.09 -15.00 9.85
CA ASN A 44 21.85 -16.25 9.69
C ASN A 44 21.24 -17.23 8.67
N TYR A 45 19.98 -17.03 8.27
CA TYR A 45 19.32 -17.87 7.26
C TYR A 45 19.63 -17.38 5.84
N TYR A 46 19.65 -16.06 5.63
CA TYR A 46 19.85 -15.47 4.31
C TYR A 46 21.30 -15.15 3.96
N PHE A 47 22.17 -14.99 4.98
CA PHE A 47 23.55 -14.58 4.80
C PHE A 47 24.54 -15.62 5.36
N PRO A 48 25.68 -15.85 4.67
CA PRO A 48 26.14 -15.10 3.50
C PRO A 48 25.39 -15.53 2.22
N MET A 49 24.98 -14.54 1.42
CA MET A 49 24.11 -14.75 0.26
C MET A 49 24.95 -15.24 -0.93
N ARG A 50 24.41 -16.19 -1.69
CA ARG A 50 25.11 -16.83 -2.82
C ARG A 50 25.34 -15.84 -3.97
N ILE A 51 26.38 -16.09 -4.77
CA ILE A 51 26.67 -15.28 -5.97
C ILE A 51 25.49 -15.41 -6.97
N ASN A 52 25.22 -14.33 -7.69
CA ASN A 52 24.09 -14.12 -8.61
C ASN A 52 22.71 -13.97 -7.96
N GLU A 53 22.60 -14.17 -6.65
CA GLU A 53 21.37 -13.83 -5.92
C GLU A 53 21.16 -12.33 -5.88
N LYS A 54 19.88 -11.94 -5.93
CA LYS A 54 19.48 -10.54 -6.01
C LYS A 54 18.72 -10.13 -4.76
N LEU A 55 19.05 -8.96 -4.24
CA LEU A 55 18.41 -8.35 -3.08
C LEU A 55 17.82 -6.99 -3.47
N LEU A 56 16.65 -6.67 -2.94
CA LEU A 56 16.01 -5.36 -3.13
C LEU A 56 16.26 -4.48 -1.91
N PHE A 57 16.74 -3.26 -2.14
CA PHE A 57 16.79 -2.23 -1.11
C PHE A 57 15.95 -1.02 -1.53
N SER A 58 15.50 -0.25 -0.55
CA SER A 58 14.69 0.96 -0.73
C SER A 58 15.31 2.11 0.04
N CYS A 59 15.31 3.31 -0.54
CA CYS A 59 15.73 4.52 0.15
C CYS A 59 14.61 5.05 1.04
N LEU A 60 14.98 5.70 2.14
CA LEU A 60 14.03 6.36 3.04
C LEU A 60 13.44 7.60 2.37
N ALA A 61 12.36 8.13 2.94
CA ALA A 61 11.74 9.37 2.47
C ALA A 61 12.77 10.51 2.47
N GLY A 62 12.77 11.32 1.41
CA GLY A 62 13.80 12.35 1.20
C GLY A 62 15.13 11.85 0.61
N TYR A 63 15.28 10.54 0.35
CA TYR A 63 16.47 9.96 -0.28
C TYR A 63 16.14 9.15 -1.53
N THR A 64 17.10 9.01 -2.44
CA THR A 64 16.97 8.30 -3.72
C THR A 64 18.25 7.53 -4.04
N THR A 65 18.16 6.50 -4.88
CA THR A 65 19.34 5.86 -5.47
C THR A 65 19.99 6.77 -6.51
N GLU A 66 21.21 6.44 -6.94
CA GLU A 66 21.94 7.16 -7.99
C GLU A 66 21.11 7.34 -9.27
N THR A 67 20.28 6.36 -9.60
CA THR A 67 19.41 6.41 -10.79
C THR A 67 18.17 7.29 -10.61
N GLY A 68 17.91 7.80 -9.40
CA GLY A 68 16.73 8.60 -9.08
C GLY A 68 15.51 7.78 -8.66
N LYS A 69 15.67 6.49 -8.35
CA LYS A 69 14.58 5.59 -7.95
C LYS A 69 14.46 5.48 -6.42
N GLN A 70 13.27 5.14 -5.95
CA GLN A 70 13.03 4.90 -4.51
C GLN A 70 13.51 3.50 -4.07
N GLU A 71 13.62 2.57 -5.01
CA GLU A 71 14.06 1.20 -4.76
C GLU A 71 14.94 0.70 -5.91
N GLU A 72 15.90 -0.15 -5.59
CA GLU A 72 16.84 -0.70 -6.56
C GLU A 72 17.31 -2.10 -6.15
N ARG A 73 17.62 -2.91 -7.16
CA ARG A 73 18.01 -4.31 -7.00
C ARG A 73 19.52 -4.44 -7.12
N ILE A 74 20.15 -4.96 -6.07
CA ILE A 74 21.56 -5.29 -6.03
C ILE A 74 21.78 -6.79 -6.26
N THR A 75 22.88 -7.13 -6.89
CA THR A 75 23.27 -8.52 -7.18
C THR A 75 24.53 -8.85 -6.40
N CYS A 76 24.58 -10.02 -5.78
CA CYS A 76 25.81 -10.50 -5.16
C CYS A 76 26.79 -10.98 -6.24
N THR A 77 27.95 -10.34 -6.33
CA THR A 77 29.04 -10.69 -7.25
C THR A 77 30.25 -11.17 -6.45
N GLN A 78 31.29 -11.66 -7.14
CA GLN A 78 32.56 -12.03 -6.50
C GLN A 78 33.26 -10.84 -5.82
N GLU A 79 32.97 -9.61 -6.24
CA GLU A 79 33.53 -8.38 -5.67
C GLU A 79 32.67 -7.79 -4.53
N GLY A 80 31.45 -8.30 -4.32
CA GLY A 80 30.51 -7.83 -3.32
C GLY A 80 29.14 -7.46 -3.90
N TRP A 81 28.43 -6.54 -3.27
CA TRP A 81 27.14 -6.07 -3.78
C TRP A 81 27.33 -5.11 -4.95
N SER A 82 26.69 -5.39 -6.09
CA SER A 82 26.73 -4.54 -7.28
C SER A 82 25.31 -4.23 -7.81
N PRO A 83 24.93 -2.95 -8.00
CA PRO A 83 25.66 -1.76 -7.57
C PRO A 83 25.81 -1.70 -6.04
N GLU A 84 26.76 -0.92 -5.54
CA GLU A 84 26.90 -0.72 -4.09
C GLU A 84 25.66 0.03 -3.56
N PRO A 85 24.96 -0.51 -2.54
CA PRO A 85 23.68 0.07 -2.12
C PRO A 85 23.88 1.36 -1.34
N ARG A 86 23.62 2.50 -1.99
CA ARG A 86 23.73 3.84 -1.40
C ARG A 86 22.48 4.68 -1.69
N CYS A 87 22.06 5.46 -0.70
CA CYS A 87 20.96 6.40 -0.83
C CYS A 87 21.45 7.83 -0.62
N PHE A 88 21.14 8.69 -1.57
CA PHE A 88 21.55 10.09 -1.62
C PHE A 88 20.37 10.99 -1.31
N LYS A 89 20.62 12.10 -0.60
CA LYS A 89 19.56 13.06 -0.27
C LYS A 89 18.99 13.66 -1.56
N LYS A 90 17.67 13.68 -1.67
CA LYS A 90 16.97 14.37 -2.77
C LYS A 90 17.13 15.87 -2.57
N CYS A 91 17.60 16.57 -3.58
CA CYS A 91 17.61 18.03 -3.55
C CYS A 91 16.30 18.55 -4.13
N THR A 92 15.46 19.16 -3.30
CA THR A 92 14.21 19.76 -3.76
C THR A 92 14.47 21.18 -4.26
N LYS A 93 13.70 21.61 -5.25
CA LYS A 93 13.67 23.00 -5.71
C LYS A 93 13.38 23.91 -4.51
N PRO A 94 14.31 24.81 -4.14
CA PRO A 94 14.11 25.69 -3.00
C PRO A 94 13.16 26.84 -3.37
N GLU A 95 12.41 27.31 -2.37
CA GLU A 95 11.64 28.54 -2.51
C GLU A 95 12.57 29.75 -2.44
N LEU A 96 12.69 30.49 -3.55
CA LEU A 96 13.49 31.71 -3.61
C LEU A 96 12.63 32.95 -3.49
N LYS A 97 12.76 33.65 -2.36
CA LYS A 97 12.24 35.02 -2.23
C LYS A 97 13.12 35.98 -3.02
N ASN A 98 12.53 36.77 -3.92
CA ASN A 98 13.23 37.74 -4.77
C ASN A 98 14.28 37.12 -5.71
N GLY A 99 14.05 35.89 -6.14
CA GLY A 99 14.82 35.21 -7.17
C GLY A 99 13.94 34.33 -8.04
N TYR A 100 14.56 33.70 -9.03
CA TYR A 100 13.90 32.82 -9.97
C TYR A 100 14.78 31.60 -10.26
N ILE A 101 14.12 30.47 -10.55
CA ILE A 101 14.75 29.23 -11.01
C ILE A 101 14.05 28.90 -12.30
N SER A 102 14.77 29.02 -13.42
CA SER A 102 14.22 28.86 -14.78
C SER A 102 13.81 27.42 -15.09
N ASP A 103 14.31 26.47 -14.30
CA ASP A 103 14.07 25.05 -14.46
C ASP A 103 12.76 24.61 -13.78
N VAL A 104 11.99 23.75 -14.48
CA VAL A 104 10.73 23.15 -14.02
C VAL A 104 10.96 21.94 -13.09
N THR A 105 12.20 21.46 -13.01
CA THR A 105 12.58 20.31 -12.17
C THR A 105 12.34 20.61 -10.69
N LEU A 106 11.48 19.81 -10.05
CA LEU A 106 11.12 19.95 -8.62
C LEU A 106 12.06 19.16 -7.69
N VAL A 107 12.65 18.09 -8.20
CA VAL A 107 13.54 17.20 -7.46
C VAL A 107 14.73 16.88 -8.35
N TYR A 108 15.92 17.13 -7.82
CA TYR A 108 17.18 16.94 -8.50
C TYR A 108 17.89 15.70 -7.95
N LYS A 109 18.43 14.90 -8.86
CA LYS A 109 19.27 13.74 -8.53
C LYS A 109 20.67 14.20 -8.14
N ILE A 110 21.42 13.32 -7.49
CA ILE A 110 22.81 13.61 -7.15
C ILE A 110 23.60 13.97 -8.42
N GLN A 111 24.50 14.94 -8.28
CA GLN A 111 25.32 15.55 -9.34
C GLN A 111 24.56 16.43 -10.35
N GLU A 112 23.23 16.51 -10.30
CA GLU A 112 22.47 17.45 -11.14
C GLU A 112 22.68 18.89 -10.68
N ASN A 113 22.70 19.79 -11.66
CA ASN A 113 22.93 21.21 -11.45
C ASN A 113 21.63 21.99 -11.59
N MET A 114 21.38 22.90 -10.65
CA MET A 114 20.29 23.86 -10.73
C MET A 114 20.87 25.27 -10.86
N ARG A 115 20.40 25.99 -11.87
CA ARG A 115 20.68 27.42 -12.04
C ARG A 115 19.58 28.24 -11.39
N TYR A 116 19.97 29.24 -10.59
CA TYR A 116 19.05 30.22 -10.05
C TYR A 116 19.58 31.64 -10.24
N GLY A 117 18.66 32.58 -10.42
CA GLY A 117 18.94 34.01 -10.56
C GLY A 117 18.25 34.82 -9.48
N CYS A 118 18.76 36.02 -9.22
CA CYS A 118 18.17 36.97 -8.29
C CYS A 118 17.59 38.18 -9.03
N ASN A 119 16.50 38.73 -8.49
CA ASN A 119 15.84 39.91 -9.04
C ASN A 119 16.70 41.16 -8.78
N SER A 120 16.49 42.21 -9.58
CA SER A 120 17.27 43.46 -9.47
C SER A 120 17.32 44.00 -8.03
N GLY A 121 18.54 44.28 -7.55
CA GLY A 121 18.80 44.70 -6.16
C GLY A 121 19.08 43.55 -5.19
N TYR A 122 18.97 42.29 -5.61
CA TYR A 122 19.30 41.10 -4.83
C TYR A 122 20.44 40.34 -5.51
N LYS A 123 21.31 39.71 -4.72
CA LYS A 123 22.42 38.89 -5.19
C LYS A 123 22.35 37.47 -4.62
N THR A 124 22.95 36.52 -5.33
CA THR A 124 23.05 35.11 -4.92
C THR A 124 24.01 34.96 -3.73
N THR A 125 24.10 33.76 -3.15
CA THR A 125 25.05 33.44 -2.08
C THR A 125 26.51 33.75 -2.45
N GLY A 126 26.88 33.56 -3.72
CA GLY A 126 28.18 33.90 -4.29
C GLY A 126 28.34 35.34 -4.78
N GLY A 127 27.37 36.23 -4.49
CA GLY A 127 27.43 37.65 -4.83
C GLY A 127 27.19 37.98 -6.31
N LYS A 128 26.63 37.05 -7.09
CA LYS A 128 26.34 37.22 -8.51
C LYS A 128 24.85 37.47 -8.73
N ASP A 129 24.47 37.85 -9.95
CA ASP A 129 23.06 37.92 -10.35
C ASP A 129 22.47 36.52 -10.62
N GLU A 130 23.33 35.57 -11.00
CA GLU A 130 22.98 34.17 -11.18
C GLU A 130 24.07 33.24 -10.64
N GLU A 131 23.65 32.07 -10.15
CA GLU A 131 24.53 31.04 -9.60
C GLU A 131 24.01 29.65 -9.96
N VAL A 132 24.94 28.70 -10.11
CA VAL A 132 24.64 27.29 -10.36
C VAL A 132 25.05 26.51 -9.12
N VAL A 133 24.12 25.74 -8.58
CA VAL A 133 24.34 24.86 -7.44
C VAL A 133 24.20 23.41 -7.87
N GLN A 134 24.99 22.54 -7.27
CA GLN A 134 24.98 21.12 -7.58
C GLN A 134 24.35 20.34 -6.43
N CYS A 135 23.53 19.33 -6.73
CA CYS A 135 23.03 18.41 -5.72
C CYS A 135 24.14 17.44 -5.30
N LEU A 136 24.62 17.57 -4.06
CA LEU A 136 25.64 16.71 -3.46
C LEU A 136 24.98 15.69 -2.52
N ALA A 137 25.80 14.78 -1.96
CA ALA A 137 25.32 13.72 -1.07
C ALA A 137 24.49 14.24 0.14
N ASP A 138 24.83 15.42 0.64
CA ASP A 138 24.20 16.07 1.82
C ASP A 138 23.15 17.14 1.47
N GLY A 139 22.91 17.38 0.17
CA GLY A 139 22.01 18.43 -0.33
C GLY A 139 22.71 19.39 -1.30
N TRP A 140 22.17 20.61 -1.45
CA TRP A 140 22.72 21.61 -2.36
C TRP A 140 24.14 22.05 -1.97
N SER A 141 25.02 22.21 -2.96
CA SER A 141 26.42 22.68 -2.78
C SER A 141 26.52 24.02 -2.06
N SER A 142 25.54 24.90 -2.27
CA SER A 142 25.28 26.10 -1.48
C SER A 142 23.76 26.28 -1.39
N GLN A 143 23.25 26.70 -0.23
CA GLN A 143 21.81 26.88 -0.04
C GLN A 143 21.31 28.06 -0.91
N PRO A 144 20.49 27.82 -1.95
CA PRO A 144 20.10 28.87 -2.88
C PRO A 144 19.25 29.92 -2.17
N THR A 145 19.72 31.17 -2.13
CA THR A 145 19.00 32.29 -1.53
C THR A 145 19.37 33.59 -2.23
N CYS A 146 18.39 34.48 -2.38
CA CYS A 146 18.58 35.82 -2.92
C CYS A 146 18.46 36.85 -1.79
N LYS A 147 19.53 37.61 -1.56
CA LYS A 147 19.60 38.60 -0.47
C LYS A 147 19.83 40.00 -1.04
N LYS A 148 19.10 40.98 -0.51
CA LYS A 148 19.31 42.40 -0.81
C LYS A 148 20.49 42.90 0.01
N GLU A 149 21.32 43.76 -0.56
CA GLU A 149 22.27 44.52 0.26
C GLU A 149 21.49 45.50 1.16
N HIS A 150 21.66 45.35 2.47
CA HIS A 150 20.99 46.13 3.48
C HIS A 150 22.01 46.89 4.32
N GLU A 151 21.81 48.21 4.45
CA GLU A 151 22.57 49.05 5.38
C GLU A 151 22.06 48.92 6.83
N THR A 152 20.84 48.39 7.01
CA THR A 152 20.17 48.19 8.30
C THR A 152 19.21 47.00 8.28
N CYS A 153 19.03 46.32 9.42
CA CYS A 153 18.07 45.22 9.62
C CYS A 153 16.87 45.68 10.46
N LEU A 154 15.66 45.33 10.02
CA LEU A 154 14.42 45.51 10.77
C LEU A 154 14.10 44.22 11.55
N VAL A 155 13.75 44.31 12.84
CA VAL A 155 13.31 43.13 13.59
C VAL A 155 11.88 42.72 13.18
N PRO A 156 11.63 41.43 12.90
CA PRO A 156 10.29 40.93 12.58
C PRO A 156 9.36 40.91 13.81
N GLU A 157 8.05 40.75 13.61
CA GLU A 157 7.13 40.53 14.73
C GLU A 157 7.33 39.13 15.33
N LEU A 158 7.37 39.07 16.67
CA LEU A 158 7.74 37.85 17.40
C LEU A 158 6.52 37.28 18.14
N TYR A 159 5.84 36.33 17.51
CA TYR A 159 4.75 35.58 18.16
C TYR A 159 5.31 34.59 19.19
N HIS A 160 4.70 34.53 20.37
CA HIS A 160 5.12 33.66 21.48
C HIS A 160 6.57 33.92 21.97
N GLY A 161 7.02 35.18 21.91
CA GLY A 161 8.31 35.62 22.46
C GLY A 161 8.37 37.14 22.67
N ASN A 162 9.46 37.63 23.23
CA ASN A 162 9.75 39.04 23.46
C ASN A 162 11.21 39.40 23.14
N TYR A 163 11.42 40.60 22.59
CA TYR A 163 12.76 41.17 22.41
C TYR A 163 13.23 41.86 23.70
N SER A 164 14.55 41.92 23.90
CA SER A 164 15.17 42.67 25.02
C SER A 164 15.11 44.19 24.86
N THR A 165 14.65 44.68 23.70
CA THR A 165 14.61 46.11 23.34
C THR A 165 13.37 46.45 22.54
N THR A 166 12.99 47.74 22.55
CA THR A 166 11.91 48.32 21.75
C THR A 166 12.38 48.87 20.40
N GLN A 167 13.69 48.88 20.16
CA GLN A 167 14.28 49.33 18.90
C GLN A 167 13.85 48.42 17.74
N LYS A 168 13.36 49.01 16.65
CA LYS A 168 12.85 48.26 15.49
C LYS A 168 13.86 48.11 14.35
N THR A 169 14.88 48.97 14.29
CA THR A 169 15.84 49.04 13.18
C THR A 169 17.26 49.08 13.73
N PHE A 170 18.16 48.27 13.18
CA PHE A 170 19.52 48.04 13.66
C PHE A 170 20.52 48.19 12.52
N LYS A 171 21.67 48.79 12.77
CA LYS A 171 22.75 48.93 11.78
C LYS A 171 23.54 47.64 11.68
N VAL A 172 24.27 47.49 10.58
CA VAL A 172 25.19 46.36 10.42
C VAL A 172 26.19 46.32 11.59
N LYS A 173 26.40 45.12 12.17
CA LYS A 173 27.11 44.77 13.41
C LYS A 173 26.34 44.99 14.73
N ASP A 174 25.16 45.61 14.69
CA ASP A 174 24.31 45.70 15.88
C ASP A 174 23.72 44.33 16.22
N LYS A 175 23.50 44.07 17.51
CA LYS A 175 22.96 42.81 18.00
C LYS A 175 21.66 43.01 18.76
N VAL A 176 20.76 42.04 18.67
CA VAL A 176 19.49 42.02 19.38
C VAL A 176 19.25 40.65 20.02
N GLN A 177 18.82 40.67 21.27
CA GLN A 177 18.47 39.45 22.00
C GLN A 177 16.95 39.29 22.07
N TYR A 178 16.48 38.05 21.98
CA TYR A 178 15.07 37.70 22.16
C TYR A 178 14.91 36.43 22.99
N GLU A 179 13.77 36.34 23.68
CA GLU A 179 13.37 35.21 24.52
C GLU A 179 12.03 34.66 24.03
N CYS A 180 11.86 33.33 24.11
CA CYS A 180 10.64 32.64 23.75
C CYS A 180 9.82 32.23 24.99
N ALA A 181 8.49 32.28 24.85
CA ALA A 181 7.55 31.87 25.90
C ALA A 181 7.64 30.36 26.20
N ALA A 182 7.14 29.95 27.37
CA ALA A 182 7.21 28.55 27.81
C ALA A 182 6.61 27.57 26.77
N GLY A 183 7.39 26.55 26.41
CA GLY A 183 7.05 25.58 25.36
C GLY A 183 7.51 25.95 23.95
N TYR A 184 8.03 27.16 23.74
CA TYR A 184 8.62 27.64 22.49
C TYR A 184 10.13 27.89 22.68
N TYR A 185 10.88 27.73 21.60
CA TYR A 185 12.33 27.82 21.54
C TYR A 185 12.75 28.68 20.35
N THR A 186 13.89 29.35 20.48
CA THR A 186 14.52 30.16 19.45
C THR A 186 14.85 29.30 18.23
N VAL A 187 15.17 29.92 17.09
CA VAL A 187 15.63 29.18 15.89
C VAL A 187 16.88 28.34 16.17
N GLY A 188 17.72 28.74 17.14
CA GLY A 188 18.87 27.98 17.63
C GLY A 188 18.54 26.92 18.72
N GLY A 189 17.27 26.71 19.03
CA GLY A 189 16.80 25.70 20.00
C GLY A 189 16.96 26.07 21.47
N LYS A 190 17.24 27.35 21.79
CA LYS A 190 17.42 27.85 23.16
C LYS A 190 16.16 28.57 23.64
N LYS A 191 16.11 28.92 24.93
CA LYS A 191 15.07 29.84 25.44
C LYS A 191 15.33 31.29 25.03
N THR A 192 16.60 31.66 24.92
CA THR A 192 17.08 33.00 24.60
C THR A 192 18.16 32.94 23.53
N GLU A 193 18.15 33.86 22.57
CA GLU A 193 19.16 33.94 21.50
C GLU A 193 19.52 35.40 21.19
N GLU A 194 20.79 35.63 20.84
CA GLU A 194 21.32 36.90 20.33
C GLU A 194 21.60 36.77 18.83
N VAL A 195 21.12 37.73 18.02
CA VAL A 195 21.33 37.75 16.58
C VAL A 195 21.96 39.08 16.15
N GLU A 196 22.86 39.02 15.18
CA GLU A 196 23.62 40.17 14.70
C GLU A 196 23.10 40.60 13.32
N CYS A 197 22.98 41.89 13.10
CA CYS A 197 22.63 42.44 11.79
C CYS A 197 23.87 42.44 10.89
N HIS A 198 23.83 41.72 9.79
CA HIS A 198 24.87 41.76 8.76
C HIS A 198 24.42 42.59 7.55
N THR A 199 25.37 42.86 6.63
CA THR A 199 25.11 43.58 5.35
C THR A 199 24.08 42.90 4.45
N TYR A 200 23.70 41.66 4.78
CA TYR A 200 22.77 40.81 4.05
C TYR A 200 21.59 40.33 4.93
N GLY A 201 21.31 41.01 6.06
CA GLY A 201 20.22 40.71 6.99
C GLY A 201 20.68 40.13 8.33
N TRP A 202 19.74 39.65 9.15
CA TRP A 202 20.05 39.05 10.45
C TRP A 202 20.82 37.73 10.32
N SER A 203 21.81 37.50 11.20
CA SER A 203 22.59 36.26 11.28
C SER A 203 21.68 35.02 11.41
N LEU A 204 20.61 35.16 12.18
CA LEU A 204 19.45 34.29 12.24
C LEU A 204 18.21 35.17 12.35
N THR A 205 17.17 34.91 11.55
CA THR A 205 15.93 35.70 11.64
C THR A 205 15.18 35.30 12.93
N PRO A 206 14.90 36.23 13.86
CA PRO A 206 14.24 35.89 15.12
C PRO A 206 12.86 35.26 14.92
N LYS A 207 12.64 34.09 15.54
CA LYS A 207 11.36 33.38 15.55
C LYS A 207 11.32 32.42 16.74
N CYS A 208 10.13 32.20 17.29
CA CYS A 208 9.89 31.22 18.34
C CYS A 208 9.06 30.03 17.79
N THR A 209 9.54 28.81 17.99
CA THR A 209 8.94 27.55 17.49
C THR A 209 8.92 26.44 18.55
N LYS A 210 7.96 25.53 18.51
CA LYS A 210 7.83 24.39 19.45
C LYS A 210 8.91 23.30 19.17
N LEU A 211 9.34 22.53 20.18
CA LEU A 211 10.57 21.71 20.18
C LEU A 211 10.60 20.50 19.20
N LYS A 212 11.82 20.24 18.68
CA LYS A 212 12.34 19.06 17.93
C LYS A 212 12.17 17.71 18.66
N CYS A 213 12.18 16.60 17.92
CA CYS A 213 12.02 15.24 18.47
C CYS A 213 13.33 14.69 19.06
N SER A 214 13.22 13.88 20.12
CA SER A 214 14.34 13.19 20.78
C SER A 214 14.00 11.70 21.00
N LEU A 215 14.95 10.79 20.76
CA LEU A 215 14.78 9.36 21.00
C LEU A 215 15.59 8.88 22.22
N ARG A 216 15.01 7.92 22.95
CA ARG A 216 15.71 7.17 23.99
C ARG A 216 16.18 5.84 23.43
N LEU A 217 17.20 5.26 24.08
CA LEU A 217 17.72 3.92 23.75
C LEU A 217 16.59 2.88 23.85
N ILE A 218 16.53 1.97 22.88
CA ILE A 218 15.62 0.81 22.87
C ILE A 218 16.29 -0.39 23.55
N GLU A 219 15.58 -1.03 24.48
CA GLU A 219 16.08 -2.23 25.15
C GLU A 219 16.14 -3.41 24.18
N ASN A 220 17.25 -4.18 24.20
CA ASN A 220 17.48 -5.29 23.27
C ASN A 220 17.37 -4.90 21.79
N GLY A 221 17.59 -3.63 21.45
CA GLY A 221 17.68 -3.14 20.08
C GLY A 221 18.61 -1.94 19.93
N TYR A 222 18.65 -1.37 18.72
CA TYR A 222 19.36 -0.15 18.37
C TYR A 222 18.65 0.54 17.20
N PHE A 223 19.02 1.77 16.88
CA PHE A 223 18.40 2.52 15.77
C PHE A 223 19.42 3.37 15.01
N HIS A 224 19.11 3.70 13.76
CA HIS A 224 19.93 4.56 12.90
C HIS A 224 19.06 5.51 12.05
N PRO A 225 19.54 6.72 11.71
CA PRO A 225 20.79 7.34 12.18
C PRO A 225 20.68 7.83 13.63
N ILE A 226 21.79 7.82 14.38
CA ILE A 226 21.85 8.34 15.76
C ILE A 226 22.19 9.83 15.69
N LYS A 227 21.25 10.69 16.11
CA LYS A 227 21.43 12.14 16.24
C LYS A 227 21.16 12.56 17.69
N GLN A 228 21.77 13.66 18.14
CA GLN A 228 21.43 14.26 19.44
C GLN A 228 20.01 14.85 19.44
N THR A 229 19.55 15.42 18.31
CA THR A 229 18.20 15.94 18.10
C THR A 229 17.77 15.71 16.66
N TYR A 230 16.47 15.54 16.44
CA TYR A 230 15.88 15.24 15.13
C TYR A 230 14.92 16.34 14.68
N GLU A 231 14.94 16.68 13.40
CA GLU A 231 14.13 17.74 12.80
C GLU A 231 12.85 17.19 12.17
N GLU A 232 11.86 18.05 11.94
CA GLU A 232 10.62 17.65 11.26
C GLU A 232 10.95 17.06 9.88
N GLY A 233 10.48 15.84 9.62
CA GLY A 233 10.80 15.05 8.44
C GLY A 233 11.94 14.04 8.63
N ASP A 234 12.70 14.09 9.74
CA ASP A 234 13.72 13.07 10.02
C ASP A 234 13.08 11.70 10.27
N VAL A 235 13.66 10.66 9.67
CA VAL A 235 13.21 9.27 9.79
C VAL A 235 14.27 8.44 10.49
N VAL A 236 13.85 7.59 11.43
CA VAL A 236 14.71 6.66 12.16
C VAL A 236 14.24 5.24 11.98
N GLN A 237 15.18 4.33 11.70
CA GLN A 237 14.92 2.90 11.60
C GLN A 237 15.40 2.14 12.82
N PHE A 238 14.58 1.20 13.30
CA PHE A 238 14.86 0.37 14.45
C PHE A 238 15.27 -1.06 14.08
N PHE A 239 16.21 -1.60 14.85
CA PHE A 239 16.75 -2.95 14.73
C PHE A 239 16.75 -3.62 16.09
N CYS A 240 16.53 -4.94 16.11
CA CYS A 240 16.62 -5.73 17.34
C CYS A 240 17.90 -6.57 17.36
N HIS A 241 18.42 -6.80 18.57
CA HIS A 241 19.53 -7.72 18.80
C HIS A 241 19.10 -9.17 18.50
N THR A 242 20.08 -10.07 18.43
CA THR A 242 19.84 -11.48 18.15
C THR A 242 18.83 -12.08 19.13
N ASN A 243 17.89 -12.89 18.61
CA ASN A 243 16.78 -13.53 19.34
C ASN A 243 15.65 -12.59 19.80
N TYR A 244 15.63 -11.35 19.31
CA TYR A 244 14.49 -10.45 19.45
C TYR A 244 13.91 -10.11 18.08
N TYR A 245 12.61 -9.85 18.02
CA TYR A 245 11.91 -9.38 16.83
C TYR A 245 11.25 -8.05 17.13
N LEU A 246 11.14 -7.21 16.11
CA LEU A 246 10.57 -5.87 16.24
C LEU A 246 9.03 -5.94 16.24
N SER A 247 8.42 -5.36 17.26
CA SER A 247 6.97 -5.21 17.44
C SER A 247 6.63 -3.72 17.36
N GLY A 248 5.76 -3.35 16.42
CA GLY A 248 5.52 -1.96 16.03
C GLY A 248 6.14 -1.61 14.67
N SER A 249 6.25 -0.32 14.36
CA SER A 249 6.80 0.15 13.08
C SER A 249 8.33 0.11 13.10
N ASP A 250 8.93 -0.42 12.05
CA ASP A 250 10.39 -0.38 11.84
C ASP A 250 10.91 1.02 11.53
N LEU A 251 10.02 1.95 11.18
CA LEU A 251 10.29 3.34 10.92
C LEU A 251 9.38 4.26 11.72
N ILE A 252 9.97 5.31 12.27
CA ILE A 252 9.26 6.45 12.85
C ILE A 252 9.78 7.73 12.23
N GLN A 253 8.91 8.72 12.09
CA GLN A 253 9.24 10.02 11.57
C GLN A 253 8.98 11.10 12.61
N CYS A 254 9.86 12.09 12.66
CA CYS A 254 9.68 13.26 13.50
C CYS A 254 8.71 14.23 12.83
N TYR A 255 7.63 14.55 13.52
CA TYR A 255 6.68 15.59 13.13
C TYR A 255 6.75 16.76 14.12
N ASN A 256 6.09 17.87 13.80
CA ASN A 256 5.94 19.00 14.71
C ASN A 256 5.28 18.65 16.08
N PHE A 257 4.62 17.49 16.17
CA PHE A 257 3.97 16.97 17.38
C PHE A 257 4.73 15.81 18.05
N GLY A 258 5.90 15.41 17.53
CA GLY A 258 6.72 14.32 18.08
C GLY A 258 6.90 13.14 17.11
N TRP A 259 7.40 12.02 17.64
CA TRP A 259 7.61 10.80 16.86
C TRP A 259 6.29 10.11 16.54
N TYR A 260 6.10 9.78 15.27
CA TYR A 260 5.00 8.95 14.84
C TYR A 260 5.42 7.99 13.72
N PRO A 261 4.98 6.71 13.77
CA PRO A 261 4.29 6.06 14.88
C PRO A 261 5.13 6.01 16.17
N GLU A 262 4.54 5.52 17.28
CA GLU A 262 5.27 5.36 18.55
C GLU A 262 6.47 4.41 18.39
N SER A 263 7.50 4.59 19.22
CA SER A 263 8.72 3.79 19.18
C SER A 263 8.41 2.29 19.31
N PRO A 264 8.98 1.42 18.46
CA PRO A 264 8.75 -0.01 18.54
C PRO A 264 9.43 -0.65 19.75
N VAL A 265 9.06 -1.91 20.02
CA VAL A 265 9.60 -2.74 21.11
C VAL A 265 10.26 -3.99 20.54
N CYS A 266 11.43 -4.38 21.09
CA CYS A 266 12.07 -5.64 20.75
C CYS A 266 11.58 -6.77 21.66
N GLU A 267 10.78 -7.68 21.11
CA GLU A 267 10.17 -8.80 21.82
C GLU A 267 10.94 -10.12 21.57
N GLY A 268 10.98 -11.02 22.56
CA GLY A 268 11.70 -12.30 22.43
C GLY A 268 11.13 -13.22 21.34
N ARG A 269 12.00 -13.80 20.51
CA ARG A 269 11.70 -14.60 19.29
C ARG A 269 11.07 -15.98 19.53
N ARG A 270 10.39 -16.24 20.65
CA ARG A 270 9.96 -17.61 21.00
C ARG A 270 8.91 -18.22 20.06
N ASN A 271 8.20 -17.43 19.25
CA ASN A 271 7.02 -17.91 18.52
C ASN A 271 7.00 -17.65 16.99
N ARG A 272 8.14 -17.51 16.29
CA ARG A 272 8.15 -17.26 14.83
C ARG A 272 9.26 -17.99 14.06
N CYS A 273 8.92 -18.58 12.92
CA CYS A 273 9.82 -19.24 11.98
C CYS A 273 10.10 -18.41 10.71
N PRO A 274 11.29 -18.56 10.09
CA PRO A 274 11.58 -18.03 8.75
C PRO A 274 10.75 -18.74 7.68
N PRO A 275 10.84 -18.40 6.38
CA PRO A 275 10.29 -19.24 5.34
C PRO A 275 10.76 -20.70 5.47
N PRO A 276 9.88 -21.67 5.18
CA PRO A 276 10.21 -23.09 5.30
C PRO A 276 11.40 -23.45 4.41
N PRO A 277 12.35 -24.27 4.90
CA PRO A 277 13.38 -24.83 4.05
C PRO A 277 12.71 -25.80 3.06
N LEU A 278 12.65 -25.42 1.79
CA LEU A 278 12.03 -26.24 0.75
C LEU A 278 13.02 -27.28 0.21
N PRO A 279 12.64 -28.55 0.13
CA PRO A 279 13.42 -29.56 -0.57
C PRO A 279 13.49 -29.26 -2.08
N LEU A 280 14.53 -29.76 -2.74
CA LEU A 280 14.67 -29.65 -4.19
C LEU A 280 13.48 -30.33 -4.91
N ASN A 281 13.01 -29.74 -6.01
CA ASN A 281 11.85 -30.21 -6.78
C ASN A 281 10.56 -30.25 -5.94
N SER A 282 10.34 -29.21 -5.14
CA SER A 282 9.13 -29.05 -4.34
C SER A 282 8.58 -27.63 -4.39
N LYS A 283 7.30 -27.50 -4.09
CA LYS A 283 6.55 -26.25 -4.04
C LYS A 283 5.62 -26.23 -2.83
N ILE A 284 5.20 -25.03 -2.44
CA ILE A 284 4.14 -24.82 -1.45
C ILE A 284 3.07 -23.93 -2.06
N GLN A 285 1.81 -24.13 -1.67
CA GLN A 285 0.68 -23.39 -2.22
C GLN A 285 0.67 -21.90 -1.81
N ARG A 286 1.16 -21.58 -0.62
CA ARG A 286 1.22 -20.20 -0.09
C ARG A 286 2.61 -19.90 0.45
N TYR A 287 3.24 -18.88 -0.10
CA TYR A 287 4.51 -18.34 0.39
C TYR A 287 4.26 -17.15 1.34
N SER A 288 4.74 -17.25 2.57
CA SER A 288 4.87 -16.14 3.51
C SER A 288 6.33 -15.90 3.86
N THR A 289 6.67 -14.66 4.18
CA THR A 289 8.03 -14.26 4.62
C THR A 289 8.29 -14.60 6.09
N THR A 290 7.25 -14.82 6.89
CA THR A 290 7.35 -15.25 8.30
C THR A 290 6.15 -16.14 8.68
N TYR A 291 6.36 -17.06 9.60
CA TYR A 291 5.32 -17.98 10.09
C TYR A 291 5.25 -17.95 11.62
N ARG A 292 4.04 -18.03 12.18
CA ARG A 292 3.81 -18.08 13.63
C ARG A 292 4.03 -19.49 14.17
N ASP A 293 4.31 -19.58 15.46
CA ASP A 293 4.39 -20.87 16.15
C ASP A 293 3.08 -21.67 16.00
N GLY A 294 3.21 -22.94 15.70
CA GLY A 294 2.10 -23.83 15.41
C GLY A 294 1.61 -23.80 13.96
N GLU A 295 1.98 -22.80 13.15
CA GLU A 295 1.60 -22.78 11.72
C GLU A 295 2.24 -23.95 10.97
N THR A 296 1.44 -24.57 10.11
CA THR A 296 1.84 -25.68 9.25
C THR A 296 1.85 -25.24 7.80
N VAL A 297 2.80 -25.77 7.03
CA VAL A 297 2.83 -25.63 5.58
C VAL A 297 2.87 -27.00 4.93
N HIS A 298 2.10 -27.14 3.86
CA HIS A 298 2.00 -28.35 3.08
C HIS A 298 2.96 -28.28 1.89
N VAL A 299 3.89 -29.23 1.83
CA VAL A 299 4.93 -29.35 0.82
C VAL A 299 4.48 -30.34 -0.25
N GLU A 300 4.41 -29.87 -1.49
CA GLU A 300 4.10 -30.69 -2.67
C GLU A 300 5.37 -30.91 -3.47
N CYS A 301 5.70 -32.17 -3.79
CA CYS A 301 6.75 -32.45 -4.77
C CYS A 301 6.30 -32.13 -6.19
N GLU A 302 7.25 -31.74 -7.04
CA GLU A 302 7.03 -31.53 -8.47
C GLU A 302 6.68 -32.85 -9.19
N LEU A 303 6.15 -32.75 -10.42
CA LEU A 303 5.74 -33.91 -11.21
C LEU A 303 6.93 -34.89 -11.39
N ASN A 304 6.66 -36.19 -11.23
CA ASN A 304 7.64 -37.30 -11.25
C ASN A 304 8.54 -37.43 -10.00
N PHE A 305 8.26 -36.68 -8.94
CA PHE A 305 8.93 -36.86 -7.64
C PHE A 305 7.94 -37.35 -6.58
N GLN A 306 8.37 -38.36 -5.82
CA GLN A 306 7.63 -38.88 -4.69
C GLN A 306 8.08 -38.22 -3.39
N ILE A 307 7.11 -37.82 -2.56
CA ILE A 307 7.40 -37.29 -1.23
C ILE A 307 7.76 -38.42 -0.26
N GLN A 308 8.89 -38.27 0.40
CA GLN A 308 9.39 -39.18 1.42
C GLN A 308 9.53 -38.41 2.74
N GLY A 309 8.62 -38.68 3.68
CA GLY A 309 8.53 -37.99 4.97
C GLY A 309 7.16 -37.34 5.17
N SER A 310 7.07 -36.41 6.12
CA SER A 310 5.83 -35.67 6.39
C SER A 310 5.59 -34.62 5.32
N GLU A 311 4.43 -34.66 4.66
CA GLU A 311 4.01 -33.62 3.70
C GLU A 311 3.71 -32.28 4.38
N GLU A 312 3.43 -32.31 5.69
CA GLU A 312 3.27 -31.11 6.49
C GLU A 312 4.50 -30.87 7.38
N ILE A 313 5.02 -29.65 7.35
CA ILE A 313 6.02 -29.17 8.32
C ILE A 313 5.41 -28.08 9.20
N ARG A 314 5.76 -28.09 10.48
CA ARG A 314 5.23 -27.20 11.50
C ARG A 314 6.31 -26.29 12.06
N CYS A 315 5.99 -25.02 12.25
CA CYS A 315 6.81 -24.12 13.04
C CYS A 315 6.66 -24.47 14.53
N LYS A 316 7.76 -24.85 15.19
CA LYS A 316 7.81 -25.14 16.63
C LYS A 316 8.97 -24.39 17.28
N ASN A 317 8.66 -23.52 18.24
CA ASN A 317 9.59 -22.68 18.99
C ASN A 317 10.60 -21.96 18.07
N GLY A 318 10.11 -21.44 16.95
CA GLY A 318 10.93 -20.72 15.96
C GLY A 318 11.84 -21.58 15.07
N LYS A 319 11.66 -22.90 15.08
CA LYS A 319 12.30 -23.85 14.14
C LYS A 319 11.25 -24.66 13.38
N TRP A 320 11.52 -24.94 12.10
CA TRP A 320 10.71 -25.90 11.35
C TRP A 320 10.99 -27.32 11.80
N THR A 321 9.96 -28.17 11.82
CA THR A 321 10.14 -29.62 11.84
C THR A 321 10.88 -30.09 10.58
N GLU A 322 11.44 -31.29 10.61
CA GLU A 322 12.23 -31.82 9.49
C GLU A 322 11.44 -31.81 8.17
N PRO A 323 11.98 -31.22 7.09
CA PRO A 323 11.33 -31.19 5.79
C PRO A 323 11.36 -32.55 5.09
N PRO A 324 10.35 -32.88 4.25
CA PRO A 324 10.34 -34.11 3.46
C PRO A 324 11.42 -34.08 2.38
N LYS A 325 11.69 -35.25 1.79
CA LYS A 325 12.54 -35.36 0.60
C LYS A 325 11.68 -35.66 -0.62
N CYS A 326 11.95 -34.99 -1.74
CA CYS A 326 11.36 -35.33 -3.02
C CYS A 326 12.35 -36.21 -3.79
N ILE A 327 12.01 -37.48 -3.96
CA ILE A 327 12.86 -38.48 -4.65
C ILE A 327 12.30 -38.75 -6.04
N GLU A 328 13.18 -38.84 -7.04
CA GLU A 328 12.78 -39.10 -8.42
C GLU A 328 12.20 -40.52 -8.55
N GLU A 329 11.02 -40.63 -9.15
CA GLU A 329 10.36 -41.91 -9.41
C GLU A 329 11.02 -42.55 -10.64
N LYS A 330 11.92 -43.53 -10.42
CA LYS A 330 12.72 -44.17 -11.47
C LYS A 330 11.92 -45.01 -12.46
N GLU A 331 10.68 -45.37 -12.14
CA GLU A 331 9.81 -46.19 -12.99
C GLU A 331 8.63 -45.37 -13.51
N LYS A 332 8.54 -45.22 -14.84
CA LYS A 332 7.37 -44.63 -15.51
C LYS A 332 6.22 -45.62 -15.44
N THR A 333 5.43 -45.55 -14.37
CA THR A 333 4.23 -46.37 -14.24
C THR A 333 3.12 -45.77 -15.10
N ALA A 334 2.80 -46.44 -16.21
CA ALA A 334 1.63 -46.10 -17.02
C ALA A 334 0.34 -46.40 -16.24
N CYS A 335 -0.69 -45.58 -16.44
CA CYS A 335 -2.04 -45.99 -16.08
C CYS A 335 -2.51 -47.12 -16.99
N GLY A 336 -3.35 -48.00 -16.45
CA GLY A 336 -4.14 -48.93 -17.28
C GLY A 336 -5.15 -48.18 -18.14
N ASP A 337 -5.96 -48.91 -18.89
CA ASP A 337 -7.02 -48.30 -19.69
C ASP A 337 -8.01 -47.49 -18.81
N PRO A 338 -8.54 -46.36 -19.32
CA PRO A 338 -9.58 -45.59 -18.63
C PRO A 338 -10.76 -46.48 -18.19
N PRO A 339 -11.31 -46.30 -16.98
CA PRO A 339 -12.42 -47.11 -16.48
C PRO A 339 -13.64 -47.09 -17.40
N PHE A 340 -14.31 -48.23 -17.56
CA PHE A 340 -15.60 -48.28 -18.24
C PHE A 340 -16.69 -47.61 -17.39
N ILE A 341 -17.57 -46.83 -18.02
CA ILE A 341 -18.78 -46.29 -17.39
C ILE A 341 -20.02 -46.83 -18.11
N GLU A 342 -21.03 -47.25 -17.34
CA GLU A 342 -22.30 -47.72 -17.90
C GLU A 342 -23.03 -46.54 -18.57
N ASN A 343 -23.61 -46.79 -19.74
CA ASN A 343 -24.30 -45.76 -20.54
C ASN A 343 -23.45 -44.53 -20.88
N GLY A 344 -22.13 -44.65 -20.93
CA GLY A 344 -21.21 -43.65 -21.47
C GLY A 344 -19.99 -44.23 -22.18
N THR A 345 -19.17 -43.34 -22.73
CA THR A 345 -18.03 -43.66 -23.60
C THR A 345 -16.85 -42.75 -23.23
N ALA A 346 -15.64 -43.30 -23.19
CA ALA A 346 -14.41 -42.53 -22.98
C ALA A 346 -13.82 -42.09 -24.33
N ASN A 347 -13.36 -40.84 -24.42
CA ASN A 347 -12.68 -40.29 -25.58
C ASN A 347 -11.18 -40.58 -25.49
N LEU A 348 -10.72 -41.56 -26.25
CA LEU A 348 -9.36 -42.07 -26.19
C LEU A 348 -8.48 -41.47 -27.30
N ASP A 349 -7.58 -40.56 -26.93
CA ASP A 349 -6.61 -39.93 -27.86
C ASP A 349 -5.22 -40.61 -27.88
N SER A 350 -4.96 -41.56 -26.97
CA SER A 350 -3.66 -42.27 -26.85
C SER A 350 -3.87 -43.74 -26.49
N THR A 351 -2.89 -44.58 -26.80
CA THR A 351 -2.86 -46.00 -26.44
C THR A 351 -2.15 -46.29 -25.11
N ILE A 352 -1.35 -45.32 -24.62
CA ILE A 352 -0.67 -45.41 -23.33
C ILE A 352 -0.79 -44.06 -22.64
N TYR A 353 -1.17 -44.09 -21.36
CA TYR A 353 -1.35 -42.90 -20.53
C TYR A 353 -0.37 -42.91 -19.38
N TYR A 354 0.33 -41.80 -19.18
CA TYR A 354 1.28 -41.58 -18.10
C TYR A 354 0.73 -40.59 -17.08
N ASN A 355 1.42 -40.49 -15.95
CA ASN A 355 1.05 -39.62 -14.85
C ASN A 355 0.90 -38.15 -15.32
N GLY A 356 -0.30 -37.58 -15.15
CA GLY A 356 -0.68 -36.24 -15.62
C GLY A 356 -1.61 -36.22 -16.84
N ASP A 357 -1.70 -37.32 -17.59
CA ASP A 357 -2.57 -37.39 -18.78
C ASP A 357 -4.05 -37.44 -18.39
N LYS A 358 -4.92 -36.99 -19.30
CA LYS A 358 -6.36 -36.84 -19.06
C LYS A 358 -7.21 -37.53 -20.13
N VAL A 359 -8.40 -37.98 -19.72
CA VAL A 359 -9.40 -38.61 -20.59
C VAL A 359 -10.78 -38.07 -20.27
N ALA A 360 -11.53 -37.67 -21.30
CA ALA A 360 -12.90 -37.15 -21.18
C ALA A 360 -13.95 -38.25 -21.41
N TYR A 361 -15.14 -38.10 -20.83
CA TYR A 361 -16.27 -39.02 -21.00
C TYR A 361 -17.50 -38.35 -21.60
N GLU A 362 -18.35 -39.13 -22.25
CA GLU A 362 -19.63 -38.71 -22.84
C GLU A 362 -20.72 -39.77 -22.60
N CYS A 363 -21.94 -39.38 -22.20
CA CYS A 363 -23.05 -40.32 -21.99
C CYS A 363 -23.82 -40.63 -23.29
N LYS A 364 -24.40 -41.83 -23.37
CA LYS A 364 -25.31 -42.26 -24.43
C LYS A 364 -26.62 -41.45 -24.37
N SER A 365 -27.30 -41.36 -25.50
CA SER A 365 -28.58 -40.65 -25.63
C SER A 365 -29.60 -41.12 -24.58
N GLY A 366 -30.17 -40.17 -23.83
CA GLY A 366 -31.12 -40.43 -22.73
C GLY A 366 -30.53 -40.38 -21.32
N TYR A 367 -29.20 -40.27 -21.19
CA TYR A 367 -28.47 -40.20 -19.91
C TYR A 367 -27.60 -38.94 -19.86
N HIS A 368 -27.28 -38.44 -18.66
CA HIS A 368 -26.39 -37.29 -18.47
C HIS A 368 -25.28 -37.58 -17.45
N LEU A 369 -24.13 -36.91 -17.62
CA LEU A 369 -22.95 -37.07 -16.77
C LEU A 369 -23.19 -36.42 -15.41
N ARG A 370 -23.07 -37.23 -14.35
CA ARG A 370 -23.01 -36.80 -12.96
C ARG A 370 -21.57 -36.95 -12.46
N GLY A 371 -20.86 -35.84 -12.29
CA GLY A 371 -19.48 -35.81 -11.81
C GLY A 371 -18.53 -35.03 -12.74
N SER A 372 -17.22 -35.24 -12.58
CA SER A 372 -16.19 -34.59 -13.40
C SER A 372 -16.22 -35.10 -14.85
N THR A 373 -16.18 -34.18 -15.83
CA THR A 373 -16.19 -34.53 -17.26
C THR A 373 -14.89 -35.16 -17.76
N GLU A 374 -13.81 -35.02 -16.99
CA GLU A 374 -12.48 -35.58 -17.26
C GLU A 374 -11.93 -36.33 -16.04
N ILE A 375 -11.17 -37.38 -16.30
CA ILE A 375 -10.31 -38.06 -15.31
C ILE A 375 -8.84 -37.81 -15.62
N THR A 376 -7.99 -37.89 -14.60
CA THR A 376 -6.53 -37.69 -14.71
C THR A 376 -5.79 -38.93 -14.21
N CYS A 377 -4.77 -39.35 -14.95
CA CYS A 377 -3.87 -40.42 -14.52
C CYS A 377 -2.98 -39.89 -13.39
N LYS A 378 -3.06 -40.50 -12.21
CA LYS A 378 -2.25 -40.16 -11.03
C LYS A 378 -1.58 -41.42 -10.49
N ARG A 379 -0.25 -41.48 -10.57
CA ARG A 379 0.56 -42.58 -10.00
C ARG A 379 0.08 -43.97 -10.47
N GLY A 380 -0.13 -44.13 -11.77
CA GLY A 380 -0.57 -45.39 -12.38
C GLY A 380 -2.06 -45.75 -12.16
N LYS A 381 -2.85 -44.88 -11.51
CA LYS A 381 -4.30 -45.05 -11.34
C LYS A 381 -5.08 -43.84 -11.83
N TRP A 382 -6.24 -44.08 -12.41
CA TRP A 382 -7.16 -43.02 -12.78
C TRP A 382 -7.88 -42.43 -11.56
N THR A 383 -8.15 -41.11 -11.59
CA THR A 383 -9.09 -40.48 -10.67
C THR A 383 -10.52 -41.01 -10.88
N HIS A 384 -11.40 -40.82 -9.90
CA HIS A 384 -12.78 -41.32 -9.93
C HIS A 384 -13.54 -40.92 -11.21
N PRO A 385 -14.14 -41.89 -11.93
CA PRO A 385 -14.90 -41.63 -13.16
C PRO A 385 -16.31 -41.05 -12.88
N PRO A 386 -16.93 -40.35 -13.84
CA PRO A 386 -18.30 -39.87 -13.74
C PRO A 386 -19.33 -41.00 -13.90
N GLU A 387 -20.59 -40.74 -13.53
CA GLU A 387 -21.71 -41.67 -13.69
C GLU A 387 -22.74 -41.14 -14.69
N CYS A 388 -23.32 -42.01 -15.53
CA CYS A 388 -24.43 -41.65 -16.41
C CYS A 388 -25.77 -42.04 -15.76
N VAL A 389 -26.62 -41.08 -15.45
CA VAL A 389 -27.88 -41.31 -14.70
C VAL A 389 -29.14 -41.03 -15.53
N GLU A 390 -30.22 -41.77 -15.24
CA GLU A 390 -31.54 -41.63 -15.89
C GLU A 390 -32.33 -40.40 -15.39
N ASN A 391 -33.18 -39.87 -16.25
CA ASN A 391 -34.00 -38.68 -16.01
C ASN A 391 -35.40 -39.04 -15.48
N ASN A 392 -35.65 -38.96 -14.16
CA ASN A 392 -36.92 -39.44 -13.56
C ASN A 392 -37.72 -38.42 -12.69
N GLU A 393 -37.40 -37.12 -12.66
CA GLU A 393 -38.21 -36.13 -11.92
C GLU A 393 -38.53 -34.86 -12.70
N ASN A 394 -39.82 -34.60 -12.89
CA ASN A 394 -40.33 -33.41 -13.57
C ASN A 394 -40.13 -32.15 -12.71
N CYS A 395 -39.68 -31.05 -13.31
CA CYS A 395 -39.57 -29.77 -12.63
C CYS A 395 -40.93 -29.08 -12.50
N LYS A 396 -41.06 -28.31 -11.41
CA LYS A 396 -42.11 -27.30 -11.22
C LYS A 396 -41.93 -26.14 -12.22
N PRO A 397 -42.85 -25.18 -12.30
CA PRO A 397 -42.64 -24.00 -13.13
C PRO A 397 -41.29 -23.32 -12.82
N PRO A 398 -40.58 -22.84 -13.84
CA PRO A 398 -39.27 -22.21 -13.72
C PRO A 398 -39.27 -20.96 -12.81
N PRO A 399 -38.15 -20.61 -12.16
CA PRO A 399 -38.05 -19.42 -11.32
C PRO A 399 -38.28 -18.11 -12.08
N ASP A 400 -38.96 -17.15 -11.46
CA ASP A 400 -39.15 -15.82 -12.03
C ASP A 400 -37.84 -15.00 -12.09
N VAL A 401 -37.66 -14.24 -13.17
CA VAL A 401 -36.52 -13.33 -13.36
C VAL A 401 -37.00 -11.88 -13.31
N ILE A 402 -36.42 -11.07 -12.41
CA ILE A 402 -36.74 -9.64 -12.30
C ILE A 402 -36.37 -8.94 -13.63
N ASN A 403 -37.31 -8.18 -14.19
CA ASN A 403 -37.17 -7.53 -15.51
C ASN A 403 -36.94 -8.51 -16.68
N GLY A 404 -37.43 -9.74 -16.55
CA GLY A 404 -37.47 -10.73 -17.62
C GLY A 404 -38.73 -11.58 -17.58
N ALA A 405 -38.90 -12.43 -18.59
CA ALA A 405 -40.01 -13.36 -18.70
C ALA A 405 -39.55 -14.62 -19.45
N VAL A 406 -40.24 -15.73 -19.21
CA VAL A 406 -40.11 -16.91 -20.08
C VAL A 406 -40.75 -16.59 -21.44
N VAL A 407 -40.09 -16.98 -22.53
CA VAL A 407 -40.52 -16.68 -23.91
C VAL A 407 -41.85 -17.37 -24.23
N ASP A 408 -41.97 -18.64 -23.83
CA ASP A 408 -43.17 -19.45 -24.00
C ASP A 408 -44.04 -19.48 -22.74
N GLY A 409 -45.33 -19.77 -22.90
CA GLY A 409 -46.27 -19.86 -21.78
C GLY A 409 -45.83 -20.87 -20.70
N LEU A 410 -46.06 -20.52 -19.44
CA LEU A 410 -45.72 -21.36 -18.29
C LEU A 410 -46.63 -22.60 -18.25
N LEU A 411 -46.03 -23.79 -18.31
CA LEU A 411 -46.71 -25.05 -18.05
C LEU A 411 -46.70 -25.35 -16.54
N ALA A 412 -47.69 -26.10 -16.07
CA ALA A 412 -47.77 -26.50 -14.67
C ALA A 412 -46.63 -27.47 -14.24
N SER A 413 -46.01 -28.17 -15.19
CA SER A 413 -44.90 -29.10 -14.95
C SER A 413 -44.08 -29.34 -16.22
N TYR A 414 -42.78 -29.56 -16.07
CA TYR A 414 -41.82 -29.80 -17.17
C TYR A 414 -41.10 -31.12 -16.98
N THR A 415 -41.00 -31.96 -18.02
CA THR A 415 -40.27 -33.24 -17.93
C THR A 415 -38.76 -33.02 -17.78
N THR A 416 -38.04 -33.93 -17.14
CA THR A 416 -36.58 -33.81 -17.03
C THR A 416 -35.92 -33.78 -18.41
N GLY A 417 -35.01 -32.83 -18.64
CA GLY A 417 -34.45 -32.53 -19.95
C GLY A 417 -35.22 -31.45 -20.73
N SER A 418 -36.43 -31.08 -20.28
CA SER A 418 -37.13 -29.90 -20.82
C SER A 418 -36.30 -28.65 -20.57
N SER A 419 -36.38 -27.72 -21.51
CA SER A 419 -35.73 -26.43 -21.41
C SER A 419 -36.74 -25.30 -21.56
N VAL A 420 -36.47 -24.18 -20.88
CA VAL A 420 -37.21 -22.94 -21.05
C VAL A 420 -36.25 -21.84 -21.41
N GLU A 421 -36.67 -21.01 -22.35
CA GLU A 421 -35.91 -19.85 -22.78
C GLU A 421 -36.42 -18.61 -22.05
N TYR A 422 -35.49 -17.86 -21.46
CA TYR A 422 -35.79 -16.55 -20.88
C TYR A 422 -35.46 -15.44 -21.87
N ARG A 423 -36.27 -14.39 -21.81
CA ARG A 423 -35.99 -13.10 -22.42
C ARG A 423 -36.01 -12.02 -21.35
N CYS A 424 -35.18 -11.00 -21.52
CA CYS A 424 -35.28 -9.80 -20.71
C CYS A 424 -36.33 -8.85 -21.30
N ASN A 425 -36.87 -7.98 -20.45
CA ASN A 425 -37.72 -6.88 -20.88
C ASN A 425 -36.95 -5.97 -21.85
N GLU A 426 -37.69 -5.20 -22.64
CA GLU A 426 -37.12 -4.28 -23.62
C GLU A 426 -36.03 -3.40 -22.98
N TYR A 427 -34.89 -3.27 -23.66
CA TYR A 427 -33.70 -2.53 -23.23
C TYR A 427 -32.82 -3.18 -22.13
N TYR A 428 -33.20 -4.32 -21.55
CA TYR A 428 -32.37 -5.05 -20.56
C TYR A 428 -31.49 -6.10 -21.23
N LEU A 429 -30.22 -6.20 -20.80
CA LEU A 429 -29.28 -7.20 -21.33
C LEU A 429 -29.34 -8.50 -20.53
N LEU A 430 -29.51 -9.62 -21.22
CA LEU A 430 -29.47 -10.95 -20.64
C LEU A 430 -28.02 -11.38 -20.35
N SER A 431 -27.69 -11.62 -19.09
CA SER A 431 -26.39 -12.08 -18.62
C SER A 431 -26.51 -13.45 -17.95
N GLY A 432 -25.87 -14.47 -18.53
CA GLY A 432 -25.95 -15.86 -18.09
C GLY A 432 -26.50 -16.77 -19.19
N ALA A 433 -26.87 -18.01 -18.84
CA ALA A 433 -27.46 -18.95 -19.78
C ALA A 433 -28.89 -18.51 -20.13
N LYS A 434 -29.15 -18.23 -21.41
CA LYS A 434 -30.49 -17.86 -21.93
C LYS A 434 -31.52 -18.97 -21.73
N VAL A 435 -31.04 -20.21 -21.72
CA VAL A 435 -31.84 -21.43 -21.60
C VAL A 435 -31.55 -22.05 -20.24
N SER A 436 -32.61 -22.29 -19.46
CA SER A 436 -32.53 -23.10 -18.25
C SER A 436 -33.05 -24.50 -18.55
N HIS A 437 -32.38 -25.49 -17.99
CA HIS A 437 -32.66 -26.91 -18.19
C HIS A 437 -33.23 -27.48 -16.89
N CYS A 438 -34.28 -28.28 -17.04
CA CYS A 438 -34.85 -29.05 -15.96
C CYS A 438 -34.02 -30.32 -15.74
N GLU A 439 -33.35 -30.43 -14.60
CA GLU A 439 -32.58 -31.59 -14.20
C GLU A 439 -33.05 -32.08 -12.84
N GLN A 440 -33.60 -33.30 -12.80
CA GLN A 440 -34.07 -33.99 -11.60
C GLN A 440 -34.93 -33.10 -10.67
N GLY A 441 -36.01 -32.54 -11.20
CA GLY A 441 -36.94 -31.71 -10.43
C GLY A 441 -36.47 -30.28 -10.15
N ARG A 442 -35.23 -29.91 -10.51
CA ARG A 442 -34.65 -28.58 -10.29
C ARG A 442 -34.22 -27.92 -11.59
N TRP A 443 -34.43 -26.61 -11.70
CA TRP A 443 -33.94 -25.81 -12.81
C TRP A 443 -32.47 -25.43 -12.62
N SER A 444 -31.70 -25.46 -13.71
CA SER A 444 -30.38 -24.83 -13.77
C SER A 444 -30.50 -23.31 -13.59
N SER A 445 -29.42 -22.66 -13.18
CA SER A 445 -29.42 -21.23 -12.81
C SER A 445 -30.01 -20.34 -13.92
N PRO A 446 -31.07 -19.56 -13.64
CA PRO A 446 -31.67 -18.65 -14.63
C PRO A 446 -30.75 -17.44 -14.91
N PRO A 447 -30.94 -16.75 -16.05
CA PRO A 447 -30.13 -15.57 -16.37
C PRO A 447 -30.54 -14.34 -15.54
N ILE A 448 -29.65 -13.35 -15.52
CA ILE A 448 -29.87 -12.06 -14.87
C ILE A 448 -30.10 -11.00 -15.95
N CYS A 449 -31.16 -10.20 -15.81
CA CYS A 449 -31.45 -9.08 -16.71
C CYS A 449 -30.82 -7.80 -16.18
N LEU A 450 -29.74 -7.35 -16.82
CA LEU A 450 -29.00 -6.15 -16.47
C LEU A 450 -29.68 -4.90 -17.05
N GLU A 451 -29.83 -3.86 -16.24
CA GLU A 451 -30.48 -2.62 -16.62
C GLU A 451 -29.67 -1.80 -17.64
N PRO A 452 -30.32 -1.11 -18.61
CA PRO A 452 -29.64 -0.24 -19.56
C PRO A 452 -28.92 0.93 -18.88
N CYS A 453 -27.94 1.52 -19.56
CA CYS A 453 -27.23 2.68 -19.02
C CYS A 453 -28.13 3.92 -18.99
N THR A 454 -28.05 4.65 -17.87
CA THR A 454 -28.66 5.98 -17.74
C THR A 454 -27.58 7.04 -17.79
N ILE A 455 -27.72 7.99 -18.71
CA ILE A 455 -26.79 9.12 -18.83
C ILE A 455 -27.07 10.11 -17.71
N ASN A 456 -26.04 10.40 -16.92
CA ASN A 456 -26.10 11.32 -15.81
C ASN A 456 -25.58 12.69 -16.24
N VAL A 457 -26.51 13.65 -16.25
CA VAL A 457 -26.28 15.02 -16.73
C VAL A 457 -25.30 15.78 -15.83
N ASP A 458 -25.24 15.49 -14.53
CA ASP A 458 -24.31 16.14 -13.60
C ASP A 458 -22.86 15.73 -13.89
N TYR A 459 -22.61 14.46 -14.23
CA TYR A 459 -21.27 14.02 -14.65
C TYR A 459 -20.84 14.64 -15.98
N MET A 460 -21.76 14.76 -16.93
CA MET A 460 -21.47 15.48 -18.18
C MET A 460 -21.13 16.96 -17.95
N TYR A 461 -21.87 17.61 -17.04
CA TYR A 461 -21.59 18.99 -16.66
C TYR A 461 -20.21 19.14 -16.02
N ARG A 462 -19.87 18.30 -15.03
CA ARG A 462 -18.58 18.34 -14.33
C ARG A 462 -17.39 18.05 -15.23
N ASN A 463 -17.58 17.21 -16.24
CA ASN A 463 -16.52 16.80 -17.16
C ASN A 463 -16.39 17.68 -18.41
N ASN A 464 -17.17 18.76 -18.51
CA ASN A 464 -17.20 19.70 -19.64
C ASN A 464 -17.47 19.03 -21.01
N ILE A 465 -18.34 18.03 -21.02
CA ILE A 465 -18.71 17.27 -22.21
C ILE A 465 -20.20 17.41 -22.52
N GLU A 466 -20.54 17.20 -23.78
CA GLU A 466 -21.91 17.07 -24.26
C GLU A 466 -22.03 15.85 -25.19
N MET A 467 -23.23 15.29 -25.31
CA MET A 467 -23.42 14.18 -26.24
C MET A 467 -23.31 14.71 -27.66
N LYS A 468 -22.55 14.02 -28.50
CA LYS A 468 -22.38 14.35 -29.92
C LYS A 468 -23.70 14.26 -30.69
N TRP A 469 -24.53 13.28 -30.32
CA TRP A 469 -25.84 13.01 -30.91
C TRP A 469 -26.88 12.88 -29.80
N LYS A 470 -28.10 13.37 -30.06
CA LYS A 470 -29.22 13.22 -29.12
C LYS A 470 -29.95 11.92 -29.45
N TYR A 471 -29.80 10.91 -28.59
CA TYR A 471 -30.45 9.62 -28.78
C TYR A 471 -31.91 9.68 -28.30
N GLU A 472 -32.83 9.15 -29.12
CA GLU A 472 -34.20 8.90 -28.71
C GLU A 472 -34.28 7.48 -28.14
N GLY A 473 -34.40 7.35 -26.81
CA GLY A 473 -34.48 6.05 -26.12
C GLY A 473 -33.46 5.88 -24.99
N LYS A 474 -33.36 4.65 -24.45
CA LYS A 474 -32.34 4.28 -23.44
C LYS A 474 -31.08 3.73 -24.13
N VAL A 475 -29.91 3.97 -23.55
CA VAL A 475 -28.63 3.47 -24.08
C VAL A 475 -28.46 1.98 -23.72
N LEU A 476 -28.32 1.12 -24.74
CA LEU A 476 -28.21 -0.32 -24.53
C LEU A 476 -26.78 -0.72 -24.17
N HIS A 477 -26.64 -1.90 -23.56
CA HIS A 477 -25.32 -2.47 -23.30
C HIS A 477 -24.58 -2.77 -24.60
N GLY A 478 -23.32 -2.38 -24.65
CA GLY A 478 -22.50 -2.52 -25.84
C GLY A 478 -22.60 -1.35 -26.81
N ASP A 479 -23.59 -0.47 -26.66
CA ASP A 479 -23.69 0.76 -27.47
C ASP A 479 -22.55 1.71 -27.14
N LEU A 480 -22.01 2.34 -28.17
CA LEU A 480 -21.03 3.41 -28.06
C LEU A 480 -21.75 4.75 -27.95
N ILE A 481 -21.47 5.47 -26.88
CA ILE A 481 -21.91 6.84 -26.64
C ILE A 481 -20.79 7.76 -27.06
N ASP A 482 -21.03 8.55 -28.10
CA ASP A 482 -20.08 9.56 -28.53
C ASP A 482 -20.30 10.86 -27.75
N PHE A 483 -19.27 11.27 -27.02
CA PHE A 483 -19.18 12.58 -26.40
C PHE A 483 -18.36 13.53 -27.26
N VAL A 484 -18.65 14.82 -27.13
CA VAL A 484 -17.81 15.90 -27.62
C VAL A 484 -17.53 16.86 -26.47
N CYS A 485 -16.35 17.48 -26.49
CA CYS A 485 -16.05 18.55 -25.56
C CYS A 485 -16.95 19.75 -25.82
N LYS A 486 -17.47 20.37 -24.76
CA LYS A 486 -18.21 21.63 -24.87
C LYS A 486 -17.33 22.71 -25.50
N GLN A 487 -17.97 23.72 -26.10
CA GLN A 487 -17.27 24.83 -26.72
C GLN A 487 -16.27 25.49 -25.74
N GLY A 488 -15.01 25.58 -26.15
CA GLY A 488 -13.92 26.07 -25.31
C GLY A 488 -13.19 25.00 -24.49
N TYR A 489 -13.47 23.72 -24.71
CA TYR A 489 -12.79 22.57 -24.11
C TYR A 489 -12.29 21.59 -25.18
N ASP A 490 -11.23 20.84 -24.89
CA ASP A 490 -10.61 19.82 -25.75
C ASP A 490 -10.13 18.63 -24.89
N LEU A 491 -9.81 17.49 -25.51
CA LEU A 491 -9.22 16.36 -24.78
C LEU A 491 -7.80 16.69 -24.31
N SER A 492 -7.37 16.09 -23.20
CA SER A 492 -5.97 16.15 -22.77
C SER A 492 -5.04 15.60 -23.86
N PRO A 493 -3.85 16.19 -24.11
CA PRO A 493 -2.91 15.70 -25.12
C PRO A 493 -2.42 14.27 -24.88
N SER A 494 -2.55 13.77 -23.64
CA SER A 494 -2.23 12.40 -23.24
C SER A 494 -3.39 11.41 -23.43
N THR A 495 -4.59 11.90 -23.76
CA THR A 495 -5.82 11.13 -23.86
C THR A 495 -6.16 10.89 -25.33
N SER A 496 -6.38 9.63 -25.71
CA SER A 496 -6.67 9.26 -27.10
C SER A 496 -8.09 9.68 -27.50
N LEU A 497 -8.30 10.12 -28.74
CA LEU A 497 -9.62 10.47 -29.29
C LEU A 497 -10.64 9.32 -29.17
N SER A 498 -10.17 8.08 -29.10
CA SER A 498 -11.00 6.89 -28.85
C SER A 498 -11.73 6.91 -27.50
N GLU A 499 -11.26 7.70 -26.53
CA GLU A 499 -11.89 7.79 -25.20
C GLU A 499 -13.17 8.63 -25.19
N LEU A 500 -13.47 9.38 -26.26
CA LEU A 500 -14.75 10.08 -26.42
C LEU A 500 -15.90 9.16 -26.83
N SER A 501 -15.61 7.99 -27.39
CA SER A 501 -16.61 6.97 -27.73
C SER A 501 -16.62 5.90 -26.63
N VAL A 502 -17.57 6.03 -25.70
CA VAL A 502 -17.61 5.18 -24.50
C VAL A 502 -18.68 4.12 -24.63
N GLN A 503 -18.30 2.87 -24.40
CA GLN A 503 -19.22 1.76 -24.38
C GLN A 503 -20.00 1.68 -23.07
N CYS A 504 -21.32 1.57 -23.14
CA CYS A 504 -22.15 1.21 -22.00
C CYS A 504 -21.85 -0.24 -21.55
N ASN A 505 -21.38 -0.42 -20.33
CA ASN A 505 -21.03 -1.73 -19.78
C ASN A 505 -21.76 -1.98 -18.47
N ARG A 506 -22.73 -2.89 -18.46
CA ARG A 506 -23.44 -3.34 -17.25
C ARG A 506 -24.11 -2.18 -16.47
N GLY A 507 -24.63 -1.18 -17.17
CA GLY A 507 -25.28 -0.01 -16.57
C GLY A 507 -24.32 1.12 -16.19
N GLU A 508 -23.01 0.90 -16.32
CA GLU A 508 -21.96 1.89 -16.05
C GLU A 508 -21.51 2.60 -17.33
N VAL A 509 -21.43 3.93 -17.27
CA VAL A 509 -20.87 4.78 -18.34
C VAL A 509 -19.71 5.54 -17.75
N ARG A 510 -18.52 5.38 -18.34
CA ARG A 510 -17.34 6.16 -17.97
C ARG A 510 -17.33 7.48 -18.72
N TYR A 511 -17.42 8.60 -18.03
CA TYR A 511 -17.48 9.90 -18.70
C TYR A 511 -16.07 10.40 -19.03
N PRO A 512 -15.75 10.69 -20.30
CA PRO A 512 -14.48 11.31 -20.67
C PRO A 512 -14.37 12.71 -20.05
N LEU A 513 -13.14 13.19 -19.86
CA LEU A 513 -12.90 14.52 -19.30
C LEU A 513 -12.33 15.44 -20.38
N CYS A 514 -13.03 16.55 -20.63
CA CYS A 514 -12.52 17.61 -21.48
C CYS A 514 -11.99 18.77 -20.64
N ILE A 515 -10.78 19.20 -20.98
CA ILE A 515 -10.05 20.29 -20.36
C ILE A 515 -10.19 21.56 -21.20
N ARG A 516 -10.10 22.74 -20.61
CA ARG A 516 -10.34 24.00 -21.35
C ARG A 516 -9.30 24.17 -22.46
N LYS A 517 -9.76 24.41 -23.71
CA LYS A 517 -8.93 24.66 -24.90
C LYS A 517 -8.13 25.93 -24.66
N GLU A 518 -6.81 25.78 -24.62
CA GLU A 518 -5.87 26.76 -24.08
C GLU A 518 -6.20 28.23 -24.38
N SER A 519 -6.45 28.99 -23.33
CA SER A 519 -5.72 30.25 -23.15
C SER A 519 -4.62 29.95 -22.14
N LYS A 520 -3.38 29.84 -22.63
CA LYS A 520 -2.16 29.49 -21.90
C LYS A 520 -2.23 29.71 -20.39
N GLY A 521 -2.26 28.60 -19.65
CA GLY A 521 -1.84 28.53 -18.24
C GLY A 521 -2.65 29.36 -17.24
N MET A 522 -3.98 29.41 -17.33
CA MET A 522 -4.79 30.01 -16.26
C MET A 522 -5.96 29.10 -15.84
N CYS A 523 -6.12 28.85 -14.54
CA CYS A 523 -7.25 28.15 -13.96
C CYS A 523 -8.40 29.11 -13.68
N VAL A 524 -9.62 28.57 -13.68
CA VAL A 524 -10.82 29.30 -13.27
C VAL A 524 -11.08 29.02 -11.79
N SER A 525 -12.28 29.32 -11.28
CA SER A 525 -12.68 29.09 -9.90
C SER A 525 -12.29 27.69 -9.40
N PRO A 526 -11.75 27.57 -8.17
CA PRO A 526 -11.27 26.30 -7.65
C PRO A 526 -12.39 25.29 -7.35
N PRO A 527 -12.09 23.97 -7.33
CA PRO A 527 -13.08 22.95 -7.03
C PRO A 527 -13.66 23.10 -5.63
N LEU A 528 -14.98 23.18 -5.51
CA LEU A 528 -15.64 23.17 -4.20
C LEU A 528 -15.55 21.76 -3.58
N ILE A 529 -15.19 21.68 -2.31
CA ILE A 529 -15.11 20.43 -1.56
C ILE A 529 -16.31 20.28 -0.62
N LYS A 530 -16.82 19.06 -0.48
CA LYS A 530 -17.89 18.76 0.48
C LYS A 530 -17.36 18.97 1.91
N ASN A 531 -18.17 19.57 2.77
CA ASN A 531 -17.85 19.81 4.19
C ASN A 531 -16.58 20.68 4.41
N GLY A 532 -16.26 21.57 3.46
CA GLY A 532 -15.15 22.51 3.57
C GLY A 532 -15.37 23.77 2.75
N VAL A 533 -14.47 24.73 2.92
CA VAL A 533 -14.54 26.09 2.35
C VAL A 533 -13.16 26.55 1.90
N ILE A 534 -13.13 27.37 0.84
CA ILE A 534 -11.91 28.05 0.39
C ILE A 534 -11.72 29.30 1.25
N ILE A 535 -10.55 29.45 1.87
CA ILE A 535 -10.24 30.57 2.79
C ILE A 535 -9.35 31.65 2.17
N SER A 536 -8.81 31.42 0.97
CA SER A 536 -8.11 32.44 0.17
C SER A 536 -9.08 33.36 -0.57
N SER A 537 -8.63 34.56 -0.96
CA SER A 537 -9.42 35.49 -1.78
C SER A 537 -9.87 34.83 -3.08
N THR A 538 -11.17 34.86 -3.35
CA THR A 538 -11.75 34.29 -4.56
C THR A 538 -11.59 35.27 -5.73
N SER A 539 -10.92 34.81 -6.79
CA SER A 539 -10.79 35.50 -8.07
C SER A 539 -11.55 34.69 -9.12
N ASP A 540 -12.04 35.34 -10.17
CA ASP A 540 -12.69 34.65 -11.28
C ASP A 540 -11.66 33.90 -12.17
N ILE A 541 -10.38 34.29 -12.09
CA ILE A 541 -9.27 33.76 -12.90
C ILE A 541 -7.99 33.66 -12.04
N TYR A 542 -7.25 32.55 -12.18
CA TYR A 542 -6.01 32.21 -11.46
C TYR A 542 -4.88 31.86 -12.44
N GLU A 543 -3.69 32.40 -12.26
CA GLU A 543 -2.52 32.11 -13.11
C GLU A 543 -1.90 30.73 -12.79
N ASN A 544 -1.17 30.13 -13.75
CA ASN A 544 -0.42 28.89 -13.52
C ASN A 544 0.59 29.05 -12.37
N GLY A 545 0.54 28.14 -11.40
CA GLY A 545 1.27 28.21 -10.14
C GLY A 545 0.49 28.87 -8.99
N SER A 546 -0.66 29.49 -9.25
CA SER A 546 -1.53 30.02 -8.20
C SER A 546 -2.05 28.89 -7.32
N SER A 547 -2.15 29.12 -6.01
CA SER A 547 -2.76 28.16 -5.09
C SER A 547 -4.00 28.74 -4.42
N VAL A 548 -4.91 27.84 -4.05
CA VAL A 548 -5.99 28.16 -3.12
C VAL A 548 -5.96 27.22 -1.93
N GLU A 549 -6.38 27.76 -0.81
CA GLU A 549 -6.32 27.06 0.46
C GLU A 549 -7.71 26.65 0.91
N TYR A 550 -7.84 25.38 1.30
CA TYR A 550 -9.07 24.80 1.79
C TYR A 550 -9.01 24.61 3.30
N LYS A 551 -10.14 24.86 3.95
CA LYS A 551 -10.39 24.57 5.35
C LYS A 551 -11.64 23.71 5.46
N CYS A 552 -11.54 22.59 6.16
CA CYS A 552 -12.72 21.80 6.48
C CYS A 552 -13.60 22.54 7.51
N PHE A 553 -14.92 22.31 7.46
CA PHE A 553 -15.81 22.81 8.50
C PHE A 553 -15.43 22.26 9.87
N ASP A 554 -15.89 22.92 10.92
CA ASP A 554 -15.50 22.55 12.28
C ASP A 554 -15.74 21.05 12.53
N HIS A 555 -14.78 20.44 13.21
CA HIS A 555 -14.74 19.01 13.54
C HIS A 555 -14.51 18.03 12.37
N HIS A 556 -14.38 18.50 11.13
CA HIS A 556 -14.05 17.64 10.00
C HIS A 556 -12.53 17.51 9.80
N PHE A 557 -12.08 16.32 9.40
CA PHE A 557 -10.67 16.01 9.22
C PHE A 557 -10.23 16.21 7.77
N LEU A 558 -9.14 16.96 7.57
CA LEU A 558 -8.58 17.23 6.25
C LEU A 558 -7.65 16.10 5.81
N GLN A 559 -8.04 15.37 4.78
CA GLN A 559 -7.28 14.30 4.15
C GLN A 559 -6.75 14.76 2.78
N GLY A 560 -5.42 14.82 2.64
CA GLY A 560 -4.76 15.29 1.43
C GLY A 560 -4.10 16.65 1.62
N SER A 561 -3.72 17.31 0.52
CA SER A 561 -3.07 18.62 0.56
C SER A 561 -4.09 19.71 0.91
N ARG A 562 -3.80 20.54 1.92
CA ARG A 562 -4.62 21.71 2.28
C ARG A 562 -4.68 22.76 1.16
N GLU A 563 -3.69 22.73 0.27
CA GLU A 563 -3.56 23.63 -0.87
C GLU A 563 -3.78 22.85 -2.17
N SER A 564 -4.57 23.43 -3.07
CA SER A 564 -4.64 23.02 -4.47
C SER A 564 -3.91 24.05 -5.32
N TYR A 565 -3.15 23.60 -6.30
CA TYR A 565 -2.37 24.43 -7.20
C TYR A 565 -2.98 24.39 -8.59
N CYS A 566 -3.06 25.55 -9.22
CA CYS A 566 -3.37 25.68 -10.62
C CYS A 566 -2.12 25.27 -11.42
N LEU A 567 -2.12 24.11 -12.05
CA LEU A 567 -1.04 23.64 -12.90
C LEU A 567 -1.56 23.49 -14.33
N GLU A 568 -1.01 24.30 -15.23
CA GLU A 568 -1.32 24.31 -16.67
C GLU A 568 -2.81 24.45 -16.97
N GLY A 569 -3.54 25.20 -16.13
CA GLY A 569 -4.98 25.40 -16.27
C GLY A 569 -5.87 24.34 -15.59
N VAL A 570 -5.26 23.40 -14.86
CA VAL A 570 -5.95 22.35 -14.07
C VAL A 570 -5.58 22.45 -12.60
N TRP A 571 -6.57 22.42 -11.71
CA TRP A 571 -6.32 22.36 -10.27
C TRP A 571 -5.82 20.97 -9.86
N THR A 572 -4.76 20.91 -9.05
CA THR A 572 -4.32 19.65 -8.42
C THR A 572 -5.41 19.13 -7.49
N MET A 573 -5.41 17.82 -7.23
CA MET A 573 -6.41 17.15 -6.38
C MET A 573 -6.63 17.92 -5.06
N PRO A 574 -7.81 18.51 -4.82
CA PRO A 574 -8.11 19.23 -3.58
C PRO A 574 -8.27 18.25 -2.41
N PRO A 575 -8.21 18.72 -1.16
CA PRO A 575 -8.33 17.83 0.00
C PRO A 575 -9.76 17.30 0.18
N LEU A 576 -9.87 16.14 0.79
CA LEU A 576 -11.12 15.56 1.25
C LEU A 576 -11.36 15.90 2.71
N CYS A 577 -12.55 16.43 3.04
CA CYS A 577 -12.98 16.65 4.42
C CYS A 577 -13.79 15.46 4.91
N LEU A 578 -13.17 14.61 5.71
CA LEU A 578 -13.80 13.46 6.35
C LEU A 578 -14.66 13.90 7.54
N GLU A 579 -15.80 13.26 7.70
CA GLU A 579 -16.73 13.55 8.81
C GLU A 579 -16.16 13.02 10.14
N PRO A 580 -16.35 13.75 11.27
CA PRO A 580 -15.99 13.24 12.59
C PRO A 580 -16.89 12.07 12.99
N CYS A 581 -16.42 11.27 13.93
CA CYS A 581 -17.27 10.27 14.53
C CYS A 581 -18.14 10.88 15.63
N THR A 582 -19.38 10.40 15.74
CA THR A 582 -20.30 10.79 16.80
C THR A 582 -20.63 9.59 17.69
N LEU A 583 -20.83 9.86 18.98
CA LEU A 583 -21.26 8.85 19.93
C LEU A 583 -22.74 8.52 19.73
N SER A 584 -23.04 7.23 19.65
CA SER A 584 -24.39 6.69 19.56
C SER A 584 -24.75 6.06 20.89
N PHE A 585 -25.51 6.79 21.71
CA PHE A 585 -25.99 6.29 23.00
C PHE A 585 -26.85 5.03 22.84
N VAL A 586 -27.57 4.90 21.72
CA VAL A 586 -28.36 3.71 21.39
C VAL A 586 -27.44 2.49 21.17
N GLU A 587 -26.35 2.66 20.41
CA GLU A 587 -25.39 1.57 20.19
C GLU A 587 -24.62 1.22 21.46
N MET A 588 -24.31 2.20 22.31
CA MET A 588 -23.70 1.96 23.61
C MET A 588 -24.62 1.17 24.55
N GLU A 589 -25.92 1.50 24.59
CA GLU A 589 -26.91 0.73 25.34
C GLU A 589 -27.02 -0.70 24.80
N ASN A 590 -27.21 -0.87 23.48
CA ASN A 590 -27.34 -2.18 22.84
C ASN A 590 -26.13 -3.08 23.07
N ASN A 591 -24.93 -2.49 23.23
CA ASN A 591 -23.69 -3.21 23.43
C ASN A 591 -23.23 -3.28 24.91
N ASN A 592 -24.05 -2.83 25.85
CA ASN A 592 -23.75 -2.79 27.29
C ASN A 592 -22.48 -2.01 27.64
N LEU A 593 -22.27 -0.85 27.03
CA LEU A 593 -21.10 0.00 27.20
C LEU A 593 -21.38 1.25 28.07
N LEU A 594 -20.33 1.75 28.70
CA LEU A 594 -20.21 3.05 29.37
C LEU A 594 -18.94 3.74 28.86
N LEU A 595 -18.86 5.06 28.92
CA LEU A 595 -17.59 5.75 28.71
C LEU A 595 -16.66 5.48 29.89
N LYS A 596 -15.35 5.34 29.62
CA LYS A 596 -14.38 5.12 30.70
C LYS A 596 -14.23 6.34 31.60
N TRP A 597 -14.43 7.53 31.06
CA TRP A 597 -14.31 8.80 31.75
C TRP A 597 -15.66 9.53 31.66
N ASP A 598 -16.35 9.70 32.78
CA ASP A 598 -17.69 10.31 32.85
C ASP A 598 -17.73 11.80 32.39
N PHE A 599 -16.56 12.42 32.23
CA PHE A 599 -16.39 13.80 31.76
C PHE A 599 -15.95 13.91 30.29
N ASP A 600 -15.75 12.79 29.58
CA ASP A 600 -15.42 12.79 28.15
C ASP A 600 -16.72 12.79 27.31
N ASP A 601 -17.46 13.90 27.38
CA ASP A 601 -18.73 14.13 26.67
C ASP A 601 -18.53 14.82 25.31
N ARG A 602 -17.33 14.68 24.71
CA ARG A 602 -16.99 15.28 23.43
C ARG A 602 -18.05 14.88 22.37
N PRO A 603 -18.79 15.85 21.80
CA PRO A 603 -19.86 15.52 20.86
C PRO A 603 -19.31 14.92 19.56
N HIS A 604 -18.07 15.26 19.20
CA HIS A 604 -17.42 14.88 17.95
C HIS A 604 -15.99 14.40 18.24
N ILE A 605 -15.64 13.22 17.72
CA ILE A 605 -14.34 12.58 17.88
C ILE A 605 -13.61 12.68 16.54
N PHE A 606 -12.41 13.26 16.53
CA PHE A 606 -11.68 13.48 15.29
C PHE A 606 -11.17 12.17 14.69
N HIS A 607 -11.05 12.12 13.37
CA HIS A 607 -10.46 10.96 12.69
C HIS A 607 -9.06 10.68 13.23
N GLY A 608 -8.80 9.42 13.59
CA GLY A 608 -7.55 8.98 14.19
C GLY A 608 -7.50 9.10 15.72
N GLU A 609 -8.42 9.84 16.35
CA GLU A 609 -8.55 9.86 17.82
C GLU A 609 -9.16 8.57 18.34
N TYR A 610 -8.89 8.30 19.61
CA TYR A 610 -9.40 7.13 20.31
C TYR A 610 -10.43 7.53 21.36
N ILE A 611 -11.40 6.65 21.54
CA ILE A 611 -12.35 6.70 22.64
C ILE A 611 -12.33 5.37 23.40
N GLU A 612 -12.44 5.44 24.72
CA GLU A 612 -12.37 4.28 25.60
C GLU A 612 -13.71 4.01 26.27
N PHE A 613 -14.15 2.77 26.17
CA PHE A 613 -15.38 2.26 26.77
C PHE A 613 -15.09 1.34 27.97
N LEU A 614 -16.11 1.12 28.79
CA LEU A 614 -16.17 0.13 29.86
C LEU A 614 -17.44 -0.70 29.69
N CYS A 615 -17.41 -1.97 30.08
CA CYS A 615 -18.62 -2.77 30.15
C CYS A 615 -19.49 -2.35 31.34
N LYS A 616 -20.82 -2.32 31.16
CA LYS A 616 -21.80 -2.14 32.24
C LYS A 616 -21.69 -3.26 33.28
N ARG A 617 -22.09 -2.98 34.52
CA ARG A 617 -22.02 -3.95 35.65
C ARG A 617 -22.63 -5.31 35.25
N ASN A 618 -21.91 -6.39 35.55
CA ASN A 618 -22.25 -7.79 35.22
C ASN A 618 -22.16 -8.18 33.74
N THR A 619 -21.50 -7.37 32.90
CA THR A 619 -21.14 -7.72 31.52
C THR A 619 -19.62 -7.70 31.30
N TYR A 620 -19.12 -8.49 30.37
CA TYR A 620 -17.70 -8.60 30.03
C TYR A 620 -17.51 -8.82 28.52
N VAL A 621 -16.31 -8.52 28.02
CA VAL A 621 -15.95 -8.81 26.62
C VAL A 621 -15.71 -10.32 26.49
N ALA A 622 -16.39 -10.99 25.57
CA ALA A 622 -16.23 -12.42 25.35
C ALA A 622 -14.80 -12.72 24.84
N GLU A 623 -13.90 -13.19 25.69
CA GLU A 623 -12.49 -13.39 25.31
C GLU A 623 -12.31 -14.47 24.24
N PHE A 624 -11.69 -14.09 23.12
CA PHE A 624 -10.45 -14.68 22.61
C PHE A 624 -9.73 -13.67 21.68
N ALA A 625 -9.07 -12.66 22.25
CA ALA A 625 -8.04 -11.88 21.56
C ALA A 625 -7.07 -11.25 22.57
N ILE A 626 -5.85 -11.77 22.61
CA ILE A 626 -4.76 -11.33 23.48
C ILE A 626 -4.17 -10.03 22.92
N THR A 627 -4.74 -8.88 23.24
CA THR A 627 -4.12 -7.53 23.18
C THR A 627 -5.05 -6.53 23.87
N GLY A 628 -4.54 -5.75 24.83
CA GLY A 628 -5.32 -4.88 25.72
C GLY A 628 -5.96 -3.63 25.08
N SER A 629 -6.66 -3.75 23.95
CA SER A 629 -7.23 -2.60 23.24
C SER A 629 -8.65 -2.80 22.66
N GLU A 630 -9.40 -3.84 23.00
CA GLU A 630 -10.77 -4.00 22.44
C GLU A 630 -11.77 -2.96 22.91
N LEU A 631 -11.52 -2.32 24.07
CA LEU A 631 -12.38 -1.26 24.60
C LEU A 631 -11.93 0.14 24.17
N ARG A 632 -10.78 0.27 23.49
CA ARG A 632 -10.25 1.53 22.95
C ARG A 632 -10.47 1.53 21.44
N VAL A 633 -11.43 2.32 20.98
CA VAL A 633 -11.85 2.36 19.58
C VAL A 633 -11.30 3.61 18.92
N GLN A 634 -10.73 3.47 17.73
CA GLN A 634 -10.31 4.60 16.92
C GLN A 634 -11.46 5.08 16.03
N CYS A 635 -11.60 6.40 15.87
CA CYS A 635 -12.48 6.97 14.87
C CYS A 635 -11.89 6.81 13.46
N ASP A 636 -12.56 6.04 12.60
CA ASP A 636 -12.15 5.82 11.21
C ASP A 636 -13.21 6.35 10.24
N ARG A 637 -12.88 7.43 9.52
CA ARG A 637 -13.74 8.05 8.48
C ARG A 637 -15.21 8.25 8.90
N GLY A 638 -15.44 8.76 10.11
CA GLY A 638 -16.79 9.02 10.63
C GLY A 638 -17.47 7.81 11.30
N HIS A 639 -16.81 6.66 11.34
CA HIS A 639 -17.33 5.44 11.94
C HIS A 639 -16.58 5.04 13.22
N LEU A 640 -17.33 4.73 14.27
CA LEU A 640 -16.84 4.08 15.49
C LEU A 640 -17.33 2.64 15.52
N LYS A 641 -16.39 1.72 15.68
CA LYS A 641 -16.71 0.30 15.87
C LYS A 641 -16.93 0.00 17.35
N TYR A 642 -18.18 0.02 17.80
CA TYR A 642 -18.52 -0.22 19.21
C TYR A 642 -18.15 -1.66 19.65
N PRO A 643 -17.45 -1.82 20.78
CA PRO A 643 -17.20 -3.13 21.38
C PRO A 643 -18.52 -3.73 21.90
N ARG A 644 -18.59 -5.04 22.12
CA ARG A 644 -19.82 -5.68 22.65
C ARG A 644 -19.53 -6.41 23.95
N CYS A 645 -20.27 -6.06 25.01
CA CYS A 645 -20.19 -6.74 26.30
C CYS A 645 -21.38 -7.70 26.48
N ILE A 646 -21.10 -8.93 26.92
CA ILE A 646 -22.08 -10.00 27.14
C ILE A 646 -22.30 -10.26 28.63
N HIS A 647 -23.48 -10.74 29.01
CA HIS A 647 -23.80 -11.10 30.39
C HIS A 647 -23.13 -12.41 30.82
N ARG A 648 -22.71 -12.49 32.09
CA ARG A 648 -22.33 -13.77 32.71
C ARG A 648 -23.53 -14.69 32.76
N GLU A 649 -23.54 -15.75 31.94
CA GLU A 649 -24.40 -16.89 32.19
C GLU A 649 -23.94 -17.60 33.47
N ARG A 650 -24.85 -17.81 34.42
CA ARG A 650 -24.62 -18.68 35.58
C ARG A 650 -24.42 -20.10 35.06
N MET A 651 -23.17 -20.57 35.03
CA MET A 651 -22.87 -22.00 35.01
C MET A 651 -23.54 -22.63 36.25
N LEU A 652 -24.64 -23.34 36.02
CA LEU A 652 -25.26 -24.22 36.99
C LEU A 652 -24.21 -25.24 37.44
N SER A 653 -23.96 -25.28 38.74
CA SER A 653 -23.11 -26.25 39.41
C SER A 653 -23.64 -27.67 39.15
N TYR A 654 -22.96 -28.42 38.27
CA TYR A 654 -23.06 -29.87 38.30
C TYR A 654 -22.23 -30.38 39.46
N GLN A 655 -22.90 -30.65 40.58
CA GLN A 655 -22.43 -31.63 41.56
C GLN A 655 -22.34 -32.98 40.86
N GLN A 656 -21.16 -33.59 40.83
CA GLN A 656 -21.05 -35.04 40.69
C GLN A 656 -20.70 -35.66 42.04
N PRO A 657 -21.43 -36.71 42.47
CA PRO A 657 -21.30 -37.30 43.77
C PRO A 657 -20.11 -38.27 43.84
N PHE A 658 -19.54 -38.38 45.04
CA PHE A 658 -18.69 -39.48 45.47
C PHE A 658 -19.31 -40.84 45.13
N ARG A 659 -18.51 -41.74 44.57
CA ARG A 659 -18.64 -43.19 44.79
C ARG A 659 -17.28 -43.88 44.61
N THR A 660 -16.81 -44.40 45.76
CA THR A 660 -16.08 -45.66 46.03
C THR A 660 -15.16 -46.24 44.97
#